data_AF-A0A7C2Y7I2-F1
#
_entry.id   AF-A0A7C2Y7I2-F1
#
_cell.length_a   1.000
_cell.length_b   1.000
_cell.length_c   1.000
_cell.angle_alpha   90.00
_cell.angle_beta   90.00
_cell.angle_gamma   90.00
#
_symmetry.space_group_name_H-M   'P 1'
#
loop_
_entity.id
_entity.type
_entity.pdbx_description
1 polymer ?
#
loop_
_entity_poly.entity_id
_entity_poly.type
_entity_poly.pdbx_seq_one_letter_code
_entity_poly.pdbx_strand_id
1 'polypeptide(L)'
;MEDKKTNSASKSIHAVRHHVPSARRHPELSITIITWNSRQLLQDCLESIYAGTRKVDFEIIVVDNGSRDGTVEMLHQSFPKVRLIENVTNRGVAPARNQALRAARGDFVLILDADTRVMPGAIDDLAAFVRSAPDAGIVGAKMIDPDGALQLTCRRFPTIFTPLLRRLQFIPLFRNSRTLRDQVMADWDHNSIREVDYVIGACQLIRREVIAEVGFLDENIFYGPEDVDYCLRAQSHGWKVYYYPNATIMHYERRITRNFFRAVSWKHLWAVFYFFQKHGYLFNAKNRDYAIIMPRIIEGVLLGISDLTAITGAFLLWAWFRGKMGLYTITDPTQLFTSAVLIAAFWFVLFLFFGLYRAWYAHSRFDELVKIVKTVFFGVVLIFMLTFDFERDFTTPPTRGRLLIVTYWLLMSFMVANGRLVLRTVQRRLLEAGIGVRRTLIVGWNKKARALLDKIKRFPALGYRVVGFVDVQTPKAHQAYGEAPVIGSIRELSRIISEQRVENVLIALDMFHRREVTEVVNQCTELPVTLKIIPDLYSIVMGQARTNQIYGFPLIEIFPQIMPLWQRRCKRLLDVTVSLAVFALGLPLWLLLAAAIRLDSPGPIFSRQKRVGKDGRIFKLIRFRVKRKEPLNSNGRPATEKNNFQITRAGRFLREWHLEKIPQFLNVLRGEMSLVGPRPARPRVVEKLKKEVPFYMRRLKVQPGLTGWAQVQDAYHGAMEGVKQKLQYDFFYVENMSLAMDLKILLHTVYVMLAGKGQ
;
A
#
# COMPACT_ATOMS: atom_id res chain seq x y z
N MET A 1 -74.45 -9.67 17.45
CA MET A 1 -74.18 -9.61 16.00
C MET A 1 -72.98 -10.51 15.75
N GLU A 2 -73.28 -11.81 15.61
CA GLU A 2 -73.20 -12.56 14.34
C GLU A 2 -71.72 -12.83 13.97
N ASP A 3 -71.09 -13.94 14.39
CA ASP A 3 -71.35 -15.37 14.16
C ASP A 3 -70.76 -15.88 12.83
N LYS A 4 -69.67 -16.67 12.95
CA LYS A 4 -69.24 -17.83 12.14
C LYS A 4 -67.79 -18.20 12.52
N LYS A 5 -67.54 -19.25 13.33
CA LYS A 5 -67.38 -20.68 12.96
C LYS A 5 -66.31 -20.85 11.86
N THR A 6 -65.21 -21.59 12.01
CA THR A 6 -64.93 -22.91 12.62
C THR A 6 -63.41 -23.16 12.60
N ASN A 7 -62.77 -23.65 13.67
CA ASN A 7 -62.29 -25.04 13.88
C ASN A 7 -61.57 -25.67 12.66
N SER A 8 -60.43 -26.36 12.75
CA SER A 8 -59.77 -27.03 13.87
C SER A 8 -58.33 -27.42 13.49
N ALA A 9 -57.53 -27.73 14.51
CA ALA A 9 -56.21 -28.36 14.45
C ALA A 9 -56.08 -29.56 13.48
N SER A 10 -54.88 -29.74 12.88
CA SER A 10 -54.24 -31.06 12.83
C SER A 10 -52.75 -31.00 12.39
N LYS A 11 -51.92 -31.68 13.18
CA LYS A 11 -50.82 -32.59 12.78
C LYS A 11 -49.57 -32.05 12.08
N SER A 12 -48.52 -31.99 12.90
CA SER A 12 -47.17 -32.47 12.63
C SER A 12 -47.09 -33.62 11.62
N ILE A 13 -46.38 -33.44 10.50
CA ILE A 13 -45.63 -34.49 9.81
C ILE A 13 -44.35 -33.86 9.21
N HIS A 14 -43.19 -34.21 9.78
CA HIS A 14 -41.91 -34.17 9.07
C HIS A 14 -41.99 -35.12 7.87
N ALA A 15 -42.22 -34.57 6.68
CA ALA A 15 -42.06 -35.33 5.44
C ALA A 15 -40.59 -35.27 5.02
N VAL A 16 -39.80 -36.23 5.51
CA VAL A 16 -38.56 -36.67 4.85
C VAL A 16 -38.99 -37.20 3.48
N ARG A 17 -38.87 -36.36 2.44
CA ARG A 17 -39.01 -36.83 1.06
C ARG A 17 -37.81 -37.70 0.74
N HIS A 18 -37.96 -39.01 0.92
CA HIS A 18 -37.14 -39.98 0.20
C HIS A 18 -37.39 -39.77 -1.29
N HIS A 19 -36.45 -39.09 -1.95
CA HIS A 19 -36.39 -39.03 -3.41
C HIS A 19 -36.01 -40.42 -3.91
N VAL A 20 -37.02 -41.17 -4.34
CA VAL A 20 -36.82 -42.26 -5.31
C VAL A 20 -36.30 -41.57 -6.58
N PRO A 21 -35.15 -41.95 -7.16
CA PRO A 21 -34.67 -41.32 -8.37
C PRO A 21 -35.59 -41.73 -9.52
N SER A 22 -36.51 -40.85 -9.91
CA SER A 22 -37.10 -40.89 -11.24
C SER A 22 -35.94 -40.77 -12.23
N ALA A 23 -35.86 -41.65 -13.23
CA ALA A 23 -34.87 -41.58 -14.29
C ALA A 23 -34.86 -40.15 -14.87
N ARG A 24 -33.80 -39.38 -14.59
CA ARG A 24 -33.70 -38.00 -15.04
C ARG A 24 -33.68 -38.01 -16.57
N ARG A 25 -34.54 -37.21 -17.21
CA ARG A 25 -34.59 -37.09 -18.68
C ARG A 25 -33.36 -36.36 -19.26
N HIS A 26 -32.54 -35.75 -18.41
CA HIS A 26 -31.42 -34.89 -18.76
C HIS A 26 -30.25 -35.12 -17.77
N PRO A 27 -28.98 -34.86 -18.17
CA PRO A 27 -27.83 -35.09 -17.30
C PRO A 27 -27.88 -34.21 -16.04
N GLU A 28 -27.12 -34.55 -14.99
CA GLU A 28 -27.00 -33.68 -13.81
C GLU A 28 -26.10 -32.46 -14.12
N LEU A 29 -25.05 -32.68 -14.91
CA LEU A 29 -24.02 -31.69 -15.17
C LEU A 29 -23.76 -31.51 -16.66
N SER A 30 -23.72 -30.27 -17.15
CA SER A 30 -23.17 -29.96 -18.47
C SER A 30 -21.79 -29.31 -18.31
N ILE A 31 -20.75 -29.98 -18.80
CA ILE A 31 -19.39 -29.45 -18.82
C ILE A 31 -19.18 -28.73 -20.15
N THR A 32 -18.92 -27.43 -20.10
CA THR A 32 -18.75 -26.55 -21.26
C THR A 32 -17.29 -26.13 -21.38
N ILE A 33 -16.69 -26.38 -22.55
CA ILE A 33 -15.30 -26.06 -22.84
C ILE A 33 -15.23 -25.28 -24.14
N ILE A 34 -14.47 -24.19 -24.16
CA ILE A 34 -14.13 -23.48 -25.41
C ILE A 34 -12.69 -23.78 -25.79
N THR A 35 -12.41 -23.93 -27.08
CA THR A 35 -11.06 -24.22 -27.56
C THR A 35 -10.70 -23.39 -28.80
N TRP A 36 -9.41 -23.10 -28.94
CA TRP A 36 -8.83 -22.49 -30.13
C TRP A 36 -7.35 -22.88 -30.24
N ASN A 37 -6.98 -23.62 -31.29
CA ASN A 37 -5.62 -24.09 -31.57
C ASN A 37 -4.90 -24.68 -30.34
N SER A 38 -5.58 -25.60 -29.65
CA SER A 38 -5.14 -26.19 -28.38
C SER A 38 -5.35 -27.70 -28.31
N ARG A 39 -5.13 -28.42 -29.42
CA ARG A 39 -5.40 -29.86 -29.57
C ARG A 39 -4.94 -30.71 -28.38
N GLN A 40 -3.65 -30.65 -28.03
CA GLN A 40 -3.08 -31.50 -26.96
C GLN A 40 -3.68 -31.20 -25.58
N LEU A 41 -3.78 -29.92 -25.23
CA LEU A 41 -4.31 -29.49 -23.94
C LEU A 41 -5.77 -29.88 -23.77
N LEU A 42 -6.57 -29.72 -24.83
CA LEU A 42 -7.96 -30.14 -24.83
C LEU A 42 -8.09 -31.66 -24.66
N GLN A 43 -7.25 -32.44 -25.35
CA GLN A 43 -7.24 -33.88 -25.21
C GLN A 43 -6.93 -34.29 -23.76
N ASP A 44 -5.87 -33.75 -23.16
CA ASP A 44 -5.49 -34.04 -21.77
C ASP A 44 -6.60 -33.63 -20.78
N CYS A 45 -7.29 -32.51 -21.06
CA CYS A 45 -8.43 -32.04 -20.28
C CYS A 45 -9.60 -33.04 -20.34
N LEU A 46 -10.01 -33.45 -21.53
CA LEU A 46 -11.11 -34.41 -21.73
C LEU A 46 -10.81 -35.77 -21.10
N GLU A 47 -9.60 -36.30 -21.28
CA GLU A 47 -9.15 -37.55 -20.65
C GLU A 47 -9.23 -37.45 -19.12
N SER A 48 -8.81 -36.32 -18.55
CA SER A 48 -8.88 -36.10 -17.10
C SER A 48 -10.32 -36.03 -16.57
N ILE A 49 -11.26 -35.46 -17.33
CA ILE A 49 -12.68 -35.41 -16.96
C ILE A 49 -13.26 -36.83 -16.92
N TYR A 50 -13.07 -37.62 -17.98
CA TYR A 50 -13.57 -38.99 -18.07
C TYR A 50 -12.94 -39.91 -17.03
N ALA A 51 -11.65 -39.73 -16.72
CA ALA A 51 -10.96 -40.53 -15.70
C ALA A 51 -11.38 -40.15 -14.26
N GLY A 52 -11.60 -38.85 -14.02
CA GLY A 52 -11.75 -38.27 -12.68
C GLY A 52 -13.18 -38.11 -12.17
N THR A 53 -14.19 -38.19 -13.03
CA THR A 53 -15.61 -37.94 -12.68
C THR A 53 -16.40 -39.25 -12.70
N ARG A 54 -16.91 -39.70 -11.54
CA ARG A 54 -17.58 -41.01 -11.44
C ARG A 54 -18.93 -40.99 -10.73
N LYS A 55 -19.25 -39.96 -9.95
CA LYS A 55 -20.46 -39.94 -9.10
C LYS A 55 -21.60 -39.08 -9.68
N VAL A 56 -21.32 -38.32 -10.73
CA VAL A 56 -22.27 -37.39 -11.35
C VAL A 56 -22.46 -37.78 -12.81
N ASP A 57 -23.71 -37.79 -13.28
CA ASP A 57 -24.01 -37.96 -14.70
C ASP A 57 -23.77 -36.64 -15.45
N PHE A 58 -23.02 -36.68 -16.55
CA PHE A 58 -22.59 -35.47 -17.25
C PHE A 58 -22.62 -35.60 -18.77
N GLU A 59 -22.84 -34.47 -19.43
CA GLU A 59 -22.54 -34.29 -20.86
C GLU A 59 -21.39 -33.29 -21.03
N ILE A 60 -20.63 -33.42 -22.12
CA ILE A 60 -19.56 -32.48 -22.47
C ILE A 60 -19.96 -31.75 -23.76
N ILE A 61 -19.87 -30.43 -23.74
CA ILE A 61 -20.11 -29.55 -24.87
C ILE A 61 -18.82 -28.78 -25.14
N VAL A 62 -18.24 -28.99 -26.32
CA VAL A 62 -17.03 -28.28 -26.77
C VAL A 62 -17.41 -27.29 -27.86
N VAL A 63 -16.99 -26.04 -27.73
CA VAL A 63 -17.13 -25.01 -28.78
C VAL A 63 -15.75 -24.74 -29.36
N ASP A 64 -15.55 -25.12 -30.62
CA ASP A 64 -14.34 -24.83 -31.37
C ASP A 64 -14.46 -23.46 -32.05
N ASN A 65 -13.51 -22.57 -31.77
CA ASN A 65 -13.48 -21.20 -32.30
C ASN A 65 -12.69 -21.09 -33.62
N GLY A 66 -12.79 -22.08 -34.50
CA GLY A 66 -12.11 -22.12 -35.80
C GLY A 66 -10.65 -22.52 -35.69
N SER A 67 -10.39 -23.63 -35.00
CA SER A 67 -9.05 -24.21 -34.88
C SER A 67 -8.55 -24.77 -36.22
N ARG A 68 -7.23 -24.76 -36.41
CA ARG A 68 -6.55 -25.25 -37.64
C ARG A 68 -5.45 -26.27 -37.35
N ASP A 69 -5.36 -26.74 -36.11
CA ASP A 69 -4.30 -27.62 -35.59
C ASP A 69 -4.73 -29.10 -35.51
N GLY A 70 -5.85 -29.46 -36.14
CA GLY A 70 -6.40 -30.80 -36.07
C GLY A 70 -7.28 -31.07 -34.83
N THR A 71 -7.70 -30.02 -34.11
CA THR A 71 -8.52 -30.15 -32.89
C THR A 71 -9.88 -30.80 -33.17
N VAL A 72 -10.56 -30.42 -34.25
CA VAL A 72 -11.88 -30.93 -34.61
C VAL A 72 -11.83 -32.41 -34.97
N GLU A 73 -10.84 -32.81 -35.76
CA GLU A 73 -10.60 -34.20 -36.15
C GLU A 73 -10.32 -35.08 -34.93
N MET A 74 -9.54 -34.58 -33.97
CA MET A 74 -9.28 -35.27 -32.70
C MET A 74 -10.57 -35.50 -31.90
N LEU A 75 -11.47 -34.51 -31.84
CA LEU A 75 -12.73 -34.65 -31.11
C LEU A 75 -13.65 -35.70 -31.75
N HIS A 76 -13.77 -35.71 -33.07
CA HIS A 76 -14.58 -36.69 -33.79
C HIS A 76 -14.03 -38.12 -33.64
N GLN A 77 -12.71 -38.30 -33.64
CA GLN A 77 -12.07 -39.62 -33.57
C GLN A 77 -12.00 -40.17 -32.15
N SER A 78 -11.55 -39.37 -31.18
CA SER A 78 -11.23 -39.83 -29.83
C SER A 78 -12.35 -39.61 -28.82
N PHE A 79 -13.25 -38.65 -29.06
CA PHE A 79 -14.31 -38.28 -28.12
C PHE A 79 -15.70 -38.16 -28.79
N PRO A 80 -16.22 -39.22 -29.43
CA PRO A 80 -17.47 -39.17 -30.19
C PRO A 80 -18.72 -38.86 -29.34
N LYS A 81 -18.61 -38.96 -28.00
CA LYS A 81 -19.69 -38.59 -27.06
C LYS A 81 -19.76 -37.08 -26.77
N VAL A 82 -18.73 -36.32 -27.14
CA VAL A 82 -18.70 -34.87 -26.95
C VAL A 82 -19.63 -34.21 -27.97
N ARG A 83 -20.46 -33.29 -27.50
CA ARG A 83 -21.27 -32.46 -28.37
C ARG A 83 -20.46 -31.27 -28.84
N LEU A 84 -20.01 -31.33 -30.10
CA LEU A 84 -19.19 -30.30 -30.71
C LEU A 84 -20.04 -29.20 -31.38
N ILE A 85 -19.65 -27.94 -31.17
CA ILE A 85 -20.15 -26.76 -31.90
C ILE A 85 -18.96 -26.13 -32.61
N GLU A 86 -18.94 -26.19 -33.94
CA GLU A 86 -17.83 -25.71 -34.76
C GLU A 86 -18.12 -24.29 -35.31
N ASN A 87 -17.26 -23.33 -34.98
CA ASN A 87 -17.31 -21.99 -35.56
C ASN A 87 -16.30 -21.85 -36.71
N VAL A 88 -16.69 -21.12 -37.76
CA VAL A 88 -15.78 -20.82 -38.89
C VAL A 88 -14.68 -19.82 -38.50
N THR A 89 -14.96 -18.92 -37.56
CA THR A 89 -14.04 -17.87 -37.12
C THR A 89 -14.05 -17.71 -35.60
N ASN A 90 -12.96 -17.17 -35.04
CA ASN A 90 -12.85 -16.95 -33.60
C ASN A 90 -13.75 -15.79 -33.16
N ARG A 91 -14.84 -16.12 -32.45
CA ARG A 91 -15.85 -15.16 -31.98
C ARG A 91 -15.52 -14.55 -30.61
N GLY A 92 -14.40 -14.89 -30.00
CA GLY A 92 -14.04 -14.48 -28.63
C GLY A 92 -14.58 -15.43 -27.55
N VAL A 93 -14.36 -15.06 -26.29
CA VAL A 93 -14.64 -15.93 -25.13
C VAL A 93 -16.12 -15.94 -24.77
N ALA A 94 -16.74 -14.78 -24.52
CA ALA A 94 -18.13 -14.70 -24.08
C ALA A 94 -19.13 -15.25 -25.12
N PRO A 95 -19.03 -14.92 -26.43
CA PRO A 95 -19.94 -15.48 -27.43
C PRO A 95 -19.83 -17.01 -27.53
N ALA A 96 -18.61 -17.56 -27.49
CA ALA A 96 -18.39 -19.00 -27.55
C ALA A 96 -18.92 -19.72 -26.29
N ARG A 97 -18.65 -19.19 -25.09
CA ARG A 97 -19.24 -19.72 -23.85
C ARG A 97 -20.77 -19.67 -23.90
N ASN A 98 -21.37 -18.60 -24.41
CA ASN A 98 -22.82 -18.52 -24.55
C ASN A 98 -23.41 -19.56 -25.51
N GLN A 99 -22.71 -19.95 -26.58
CA GLN A 99 -23.14 -21.07 -27.43
C GLN A 99 -23.21 -22.38 -26.63
N ALA A 100 -22.21 -22.64 -25.79
CA ALA A 100 -22.19 -23.81 -24.91
C ALA A 100 -23.29 -23.75 -23.84
N LEU A 101 -23.45 -22.59 -23.17
CA LEU A 101 -24.48 -22.39 -22.13
C LEU A 101 -25.89 -22.57 -22.69
N ARG A 102 -26.17 -22.14 -23.92
CA ARG A 102 -27.46 -22.35 -24.59
C ARG A 102 -27.71 -23.83 -24.93
N ALA A 103 -26.66 -24.59 -25.20
CA ALA A 103 -26.75 -26.00 -25.55
C ALA A 103 -26.85 -26.93 -24.32
N ALA A 104 -26.48 -26.45 -23.13
CA ALA A 104 -26.40 -27.20 -21.87
C ALA A 104 -27.76 -27.62 -21.33
N ARG A 105 -27.90 -28.91 -20.99
CA ARG A 105 -29.13 -29.55 -20.47
C ARG A 105 -29.05 -30.03 -19.03
N GLY A 106 -27.89 -29.95 -18.38
CA GLY A 106 -27.69 -30.38 -16.99
C GLY A 106 -28.02 -29.34 -15.92
N ASP A 107 -28.60 -29.76 -14.79
CA ASP A 107 -29.07 -28.91 -13.68
C ASP A 107 -27.99 -27.94 -13.18
N PHE A 108 -26.73 -28.35 -13.30
CA PHE A 108 -25.56 -27.50 -13.13
C PHE A 108 -24.76 -27.41 -14.42
N VAL A 109 -24.10 -26.28 -14.63
CA VAL A 109 -23.25 -26.03 -15.81
C VAL A 109 -21.85 -25.67 -15.35
N LEU A 110 -20.85 -26.47 -15.73
CA LEU A 110 -19.45 -26.23 -15.43
C LEU A 110 -18.78 -25.56 -16.61
N ILE A 111 -18.36 -24.30 -16.46
CA ILE A 111 -17.43 -23.65 -17.38
C ILE A 111 -16.03 -24.11 -17.02
N LEU A 112 -15.30 -24.69 -17.97
CA LEU A 112 -13.95 -25.19 -17.79
C LEU A 112 -13.08 -24.79 -19.00
N ASP A 113 -11.88 -24.26 -18.75
CA ASP A 113 -10.95 -23.91 -19.83
C ASP A 113 -10.22 -25.16 -20.37
N ALA A 114 -9.88 -25.14 -21.66
CA ALA A 114 -9.27 -26.28 -22.36
C ALA A 114 -7.84 -26.60 -21.90
N ASP A 115 -7.16 -25.69 -21.20
CA ASP A 115 -5.83 -25.86 -20.62
C ASP A 115 -5.86 -26.26 -19.15
N THR A 116 -6.89 -27.01 -18.75
CA THR A 116 -7.04 -27.56 -17.40
C THR A 116 -6.87 -29.07 -17.37
N ARG A 117 -6.48 -29.60 -16.21
CA ARG A 117 -6.49 -31.02 -15.88
C ARG A 117 -7.24 -31.21 -14.58
N VAL A 118 -8.32 -31.97 -14.63
CA VAL A 118 -9.21 -32.24 -13.49
C VAL A 118 -8.55 -33.28 -12.58
N MET A 119 -8.40 -32.97 -11.29
CA MET A 119 -7.90 -33.95 -10.32
C MET A 119 -9.00 -34.96 -9.97
N PRO A 120 -8.66 -36.21 -9.61
CA PRO A 120 -9.67 -37.23 -9.31
C PRO A 120 -10.69 -36.78 -8.26
N GLY A 121 -11.98 -36.91 -8.55
CA GLY A 121 -13.08 -36.54 -7.66
C GLY A 121 -13.42 -35.05 -7.59
N ALA A 122 -12.64 -34.16 -8.22
CA ALA A 122 -12.84 -32.72 -8.09
C ALA A 122 -14.22 -32.24 -8.57
N ILE A 123 -14.69 -32.73 -9.73
CA ILE A 123 -16.02 -32.39 -10.27
C ILE A 123 -17.14 -32.96 -9.40
N ASP A 124 -16.96 -34.21 -8.93
CA ASP A 124 -17.93 -34.87 -8.04
C ASP A 124 -18.11 -34.07 -6.73
N ASP A 125 -17.02 -33.56 -6.17
CA ASP A 125 -17.05 -32.76 -4.94
C ASP A 125 -17.68 -31.37 -5.15
N LEU A 126 -17.43 -30.72 -6.29
CA LEU A 126 -18.10 -29.45 -6.63
C LEU A 126 -19.61 -29.64 -6.74
N ALA A 127 -20.06 -30.68 -7.46
CA ALA A 127 -21.49 -30.98 -7.61
C ALA A 127 -22.14 -31.36 -6.27
N ALA A 128 -21.42 -32.09 -5.40
CA ALA A 128 -21.89 -32.38 -4.04
C ALA A 128 -22.05 -31.11 -3.20
N PHE A 129 -21.12 -30.17 -3.28
CA PHE A 129 -21.19 -28.90 -2.55
C PHE A 129 -22.34 -28.00 -3.04
N VAL A 130 -22.51 -27.82 -4.35
CA VAL A 130 -23.60 -26.99 -4.88
C VAL A 130 -24.98 -27.59 -4.55
N ARG A 131 -25.09 -28.91 -4.42
CA ARG A 131 -26.34 -29.55 -3.92
C ARG A 131 -26.62 -29.24 -2.46
N SER A 132 -25.59 -29.19 -1.61
CA SER A 132 -25.76 -28.96 -0.17
C SER A 132 -25.86 -27.49 0.23
N ALA A 133 -25.47 -26.56 -0.65
CA ALA A 133 -25.56 -25.11 -0.44
C ALA A 133 -26.59 -24.47 -1.40
N PRO A 134 -27.86 -24.30 -1.00
CA PRO A 134 -28.92 -23.78 -1.87
C PRO A 134 -28.69 -22.34 -2.34
N ASP A 135 -27.97 -21.53 -1.56
CA ASP A 135 -27.62 -20.14 -1.87
C ASP A 135 -26.36 -20.00 -2.74
N ALA A 136 -25.62 -21.09 -2.96
CA ALA A 136 -24.48 -21.12 -3.87
C ALA A 136 -24.97 -21.08 -5.33
N GLY A 137 -24.80 -19.93 -5.97
CA GLY A 137 -25.11 -19.73 -7.37
C GLY A 137 -23.93 -20.07 -8.28
N ILE A 138 -22.72 -19.65 -7.90
CA ILE A 138 -21.48 -19.91 -8.64
C ILE A 138 -20.41 -20.43 -7.68
N VAL A 139 -19.70 -21.49 -8.07
CA VAL A 139 -18.63 -22.10 -7.26
C VAL A 139 -17.37 -22.30 -8.08
N GLY A 140 -16.25 -21.81 -7.58
CA GLY A 140 -14.92 -22.06 -8.14
C GLY A 140 -14.12 -23.08 -7.33
N ALA A 141 -13.27 -23.85 -8.01
CA ALA A 141 -12.35 -24.82 -7.42
C ALA A 141 -11.02 -24.18 -7.01
N LYS A 142 -10.25 -24.88 -6.17
CA LYS A 142 -8.82 -24.61 -5.96
C LYS A 142 -8.06 -24.88 -7.23
N MET A 143 -7.20 -23.96 -7.63
CA MET A 143 -6.35 -24.13 -8.81
C MET A 143 -4.87 -24.19 -8.44
N ILE A 144 -4.15 -25.07 -9.12
CA ILE A 144 -2.70 -25.23 -8.97
C ILE A 144 -1.99 -25.14 -10.31
N ASP A 145 -0.78 -24.61 -10.28
CA ASP A 145 0.17 -24.68 -11.38
C ASP A 145 0.71 -26.12 -11.55
N PRO A 146 1.31 -26.45 -12.71
CA PRO A 146 1.94 -27.76 -12.93
C PRO A 146 3.07 -28.10 -11.95
N ASP A 147 3.68 -27.09 -11.32
CA ASP A 147 4.69 -27.25 -10.25
C ASP A 147 4.07 -27.44 -8.86
N GLY A 148 2.73 -27.46 -8.76
CA GLY A 148 1.97 -27.59 -7.53
C GLY A 148 1.76 -26.28 -6.76
N ALA A 149 2.23 -25.14 -7.27
CA ALA A 149 1.99 -23.85 -6.63
C ALA A 149 0.51 -23.44 -6.71
N LEU A 150 0.00 -22.78 -5.66
CA LEU A 150 -1.37 -22.28 -5.64
C LEU A 150 -1.54 -21.11 -6.62
N GLN A 151 -2.53 -21.22 -7.51
CA GLN A 151 -3.00 -20.08 -8.32
C GLN A 151 -4.09 -19.31 -7.57
N LEU A 152 -3.91 -18.00 -7.42
CA LEU A 152 -4.87 -17.11 -6.73
C LEU A 152 -6.04 -16.74 -7.66
N THR A 153 -7.05 -17.60 -7.68
CA THR A 153 -8.18 -17.57 -8.64
C THR A 153 -9.49 -17.05 -8.09
N CYS A 154 -9.66 -16.99 -6.77
CA CYS A 154 -10.70 -16.17 -6.15
C CYS A 154 -10.18 -14.76 -5.87
N ARG A 155 -11.00 -13.76 -6.13
CA ARG A 155 -10.55 -12.36 -6.13
C ARG A 155 -11.67 -11.45 -5.64
N ARG A 156 -11.26 -10.28 -5.15
CA ARG A 156 -12.17 -9.15 -4.89
C ARG A 156 -12.41 -8.35 -6.15
N PHE A 157 -13.60 -7.75 -6.27
CA PHE A 157 -13.96 -6.92 -7.42
C PHE A 157 -12.85 -5.88 -7.71
N PRO A 158 -12.45 -5.73 -8.98
CA PRO A 158 -11.37 -4.82 -9.34
C PRO A 158 -11.79 -3.36 -9.07
N THR A 159 -10.87 -2.56 -8.54
CA THR A 159 -11.02 -1.10 -8.49
C THR A 159 -10.61 -0.51 -9.85
N ILE A 160 -10.99 0.75 -10.13
CA ILE A 160 -10.60 1.45 -11.38
C ILE A 160 -9.07 1.42 -11.61
N PHE A 161 -8.26 1.37 -10.55
CA PHE A 161 -6.80 1.38 -10.63
C PHE A 161 -6.17 -0.01 -10.68
N THR A 162 -6.92 -1.05 -10.32
CA THR A 162 -6.44 -2.43 -10.26
C THR A 162 -5.87 -2.93 -11.60
N PRO A 163 -6.52 -2.71 -12.76
CA PRO A 163 -5.98 -3.09 -14.07
C PRO A 163 -4.64 -2.41 -14.37
N LEU A 164 -4.50 -1.11 -14.03
CA LEU A 164 -3.26 -0.35 -14.22
C LEU A 164 -2.15 -0.88 -13.30
N LEU A 165 -2.43 -1.06 -12.01
CA LEU A 165 -1.45 -1.58 -11.05
C LEU A 165 -0.97 -2.99 -11.42
N ARG A 166 -1.85 -3.86 -11.90
CA ARG A 166 -1.48 -5.20 -12.40
C ARG A 166 -0.53 -5.13 -13.59
N ARG A 167 -0.72 -4.16 -14.49
CA ARG A 167 0.19 -3.96 -15.62
C ARG A 167 1.55 -3.44 -15.18
N LEU A 168 1.59 -2.62 -14.12
CA LEU A 168 2.82 -2.07 -13.54
C LEU A 168 3.50 -3.00 -12.52
N GLN A 169 3.05 -4.25 -12.38
CA GLN A 169 3.61 -5.21 -11.43
C GLN A 169 5.09 -5.57 -11.66
N PHE A 170 5.65 -5.24 -12.84
CA PHE A 170 7.09 -5.36 -13.11
C PHE A 170 7.93 -4.41 -12.25
N ILE A 171 7.34 -3.32 -11.75
CA ILE A 171 8.00 -2.40 -10.84
C ILE A 171 7.80 -2.90 -9.40
N PRO A 172 8.88 -3.16 -8.62
CA PRO A 172 8.79 -3.73 -7.26
C PRO A 172 7.89 -2.95 -6.30
N LEU A 173 7.77 -1.64 -6.50
CA LEU A 173 6.91 -0.75 -5.72
C LEU A 173 5.42 -1.12 -5.83
N PHE A 174 4.97 -1.53 -7.02
CA PHE A 174 3.56 -1.85 -7.27
C PHE A 174 3.25 -3.33 -7.02
N ARG A 175 4.22 -4.23 -7.26
CA ARG A 175 4.09 -5.68 -7.01
C ARG A 175 3.59 -6.02 -5.60
N ASN A 176 4.07 -5.29 -4.59
CA ASN A 176 3.72 -5.50 -3.18
C ASN A 176 2.71 -4.49 -2.63
N SER A 177 2.01 -3.76 -3.51
CA SER A 177 0.98 -2.82 -3.07
C SER A 177 -0.13 -3.55 -2.31
N ARG A 178 -0.70 -2.87 -1.29
CA ARG A 178 -1.82 -3.41 -0.50
C ARG A 178 -3.02 -3.72 -1.41
N THR A 179 -3.33 -2.84 -2.36
CA THR A 179 -4.42 -3.01 -3.32
C THR A 179 -4.30 -4.28 -4.15
N LEU A 180 -3.12 -4.62 -4.68
CA LEU A 180 -2.96 -5.85 -5.46
C LEU A 180 -3.05 -7.11 -4.59
N ARG A 181 -2.45 -7.09 -3.39
CA ARG A 181 -2.55 -8.20 -2.43
C ARG A 181 -3.98 -8.43 -1.95
N ASP A 182 -4.69 -7.36 -1.62
CA ASP A 182 -6.09 -7.41 -1.18
C ASP A 182 -7.02 -7.91 -2.30
N GLN A 183 -6.73 -7.55 -3.55
CA GLN A 183 -7.52 -8.00 -4.70
C GLN A 183 -7.42 -9.52 -4.91
N VAL A 184 -6.22 -10.08 -4.77
CA VAL A 184 -6.00 -11.54 -4.89
C VAL A 184 -6.19 -12.27 -3.56
N MET A 185 -6.71 -11.59 -2.55
CA MET A 185 -6.99 -12.14 -1.22
C MET A 185 -5.77 -12.84 -0.59
N ALA A 186 -4.56 -12.31 -0.82
CA ALA A 186 -3.30 -12.90 -0.34
C ALA A 186 -3.14 -12.91 1.19
N ASP A 187 -4.07 -12.30 1.93
CA ASP A 187 -4.19 -12.35 3.38
C ASP A 187 -4.76 -13.69 3.90
N TRP A 188 -5.12 -14.59 3.00
CA TRP A 188 -5.75 -15.88 3.30
C TRP A 188 -4.99 -17.04 2.65
N ASP A 189 -5.01 -18.21 3.28
CA ASP A 189 -4.29 -19.42 2.86
C ASP A 189 -5.02 -20.25 1.80
N HIS A 190 -6.28 -19.92 1.49
CA HIS A 190 -7.11 -20.56 0.47
C HIS A 190 -7.39 -22.06 0.71
N ASN A 191 -7.39 -22.49 1.97
CA ASN A 191 -7.69 -23.88 2.36
C ASN A 191 -9.06 -24.05 3.05
N SER A 192 -9.84 -22.98 3.19
CA SER A 192 -11.20 -23.03 3.75
C SER A 192 -12.26 -22.73 2.69
N ILE A 193 -13.50 -23.17 2.92
CA ILE A 193 -14.63 -22.76 2.08
C ILE A 193 -14.94 -21.30 2.42
N ARG A 194 -15.15 -20.46 1.41
CA ARG A 194 -15.44 -19.04 1.65
C ARG A 194 -16.30 -18.44 0.56
N GLU A 195 -17.20 -17.54 0.96
CA GLU A 195 -17.86 -16.61 0.06
C GLU A 195 -16.84 -15.57 -0.44
N VAL A 196 -16.82 -15.34 -1.76
CA VAL A 196 -15.86 -14.45 -2.45
C VAL A 196 -16.58 -13.58 -3.46
N ASP A 197 -16.00 -12.43 -3.84
CA ASP A 197 -16.65 -11.53 -4.80
C ASP A 197 -16.72 -12.16 -6.20
N TYR A 198 -15.65 -12.79 -6.68
CA TYR A 198 -15.70 -13.60 -7.91
C TYR A 198 -14.60 -14.66 -7.94
N VAL A 199 -14.82 -15.66 -8.78
CA VAL A 199 -13.85 -16.71 -9.14
C VAL A 199 -13.53 -16.57 -10.62
N ILE A 200 -12.30 -16.86 -11.04
CA ILE A 200 -11.90 -16.74 -12.46
C ILE A 200 -12.67 -17.76 -13.33
N GLY A 201 -13.00 -17.37 -14.55
CA GLY A 201 -13.71 -18.19 -15.54
C GLY A 201 -13.04 -19.50 -15.99
N ALA A 202 -11.89 -19.90 -15.43
CA ALA A 202 -11.20 -21.13 -15.81
C ALA A 202 -11.85 -22.41 -15.22
N CYS A 203 -12.56 -22.28 -14.09
CA CYS A 203 -13.45 -23.31 -13.55
C CYS A 203 -14.56 -22.62 -12.75
N GLN A 204 -15.77 -22.62 -13.28
CA GLN A 204 -16.96 -22.10 -12.61
C GLN A 204 -18.12 -23.07 -12.75
N LEU A 205 -18.54 -23.68 -11.64
CA LEU A 205 -19.78 -24.43 -11.58
C LEU A 205 -20.93 -23.46 -11.29
N ILE A 206 -21.88 -23.39 -12.21
CA ILE A 206 -22.99 -22.44 -12.20
C ILE A 206 -24.30 -23.21 -12.09
N ARG A 207 -25.17 -22.77 -11.19
CA ARG A 207 -26.52 -23.30 -11.04
C ARG A 207 -27.41 -22.85 -12.20
N ARG A 208 -28.24 -23.74 -12.76
CA ARG A 208 -29.13 -23.40 -13.90
C ARG A 208 -30.07 -22.23 -13.60
N GLU A 209 -30.58 -22.14 -12.38
CA GLU A 209 -31.44 -21.05 -11.91
C GLU A 209 -30.75 -19.70 -12.04
N VAL A 210 -29.43 -19.63 -11.81
CA VAL A 210 -28.63 -18.41 -12.02
C VAL A 210 -28.65 -18.02 -13.50
N ILE A 211 -28.50 -18.98 -14.41
CA ILE A 211 -28.53 -18.72 -15.86
C ILE A 211 -29.93 -18.23 -16.28
N ALA A 212 -30.99 -18.79 -15.70
CA ALA A 212 -32.37 -18.39 -15.99
C ALA A 212 -32.70 -16.97 -15.50
N GLU A 213 -32.21 -16.58 -14.32
CA GLU A 213 -32.49 -15.26 -13.72
C GLU A 213 -31.55 -14.17 -14.24
N VAL A 214 -30.24 -14.45 -14.30
CA VAL A 214 -29.19 -13.48 -14.65
C VAL A 214 -29.03 -13.34 -16.17
N GLY A 215 -29.40 -14.39 -16.92
CA GLY A 215 -29.14 -14.53 -18.34
C GLY A 215 -27.72 -15.03 -18.65
N PHE A 216 -27.28 -14.82 -19.89
CA PHE A 216 -25.98 -15.26 -20.41
C PHE A 216 -24.84 -14.26 -20.14
N LEU A 217 -23.60 -14.60 -20.53
CA LEU A 217 -22.44 -13.70 -20.45
C LEU A 217 -22.62 -12.51 -21.42
N ASP A 218 -22.05 -11.35 -21.10
CA ASP A 218 -22.14 -10.17 -21.96
C ASP A 218 -21.21 -10.32 -23.18
N GLU A 219 -21.82 -10.48 -24.36
CA GLU A 219 -21.11 -10.71 -25.63
C GLU A 219 -20.28 -9.49 -26.08
N ASN A 220 -20.49 -8.31 -25.49
CA ASN A 220 -19.63 -7.13 -25.73
C ASN A 220 -18.24 -7.29 -25.09
N ILE A 221 -18.05 -8.25 -24.19
CA ILE A 221 -16.77 -8.52 -23.52
C ILE A 221 -16.03 -9.62 -24.30
N PHE A 222 -15.16 -9.22 -25.23
CA PHE A 222 -14.45 -10.15 -26.11
C PHE A 222 -13.46 -11.08 -25.38
N TYR A 223 -12.71 -10.54 -24.41
CA TYR A 223 -11.68 -11.28 -23.64
C TYR A 223 -11.40 -10.57 -22.30
N GLY A 224 -11.98 -11.05 -21.20
CA GLY A 224 -11.85 -10.49 -19.85
C GLY A 224 -12.43 -9.06 -19.74
N PRO A 225 -13.21 -8.71 -18.69
CA PRO A 225 -13.50 -9.47 -17.48
C PRO A 225 -14.95 -10.03 -17.47
N GLU A 226 -15.28 -10.97 -18.37
CA GLU A 226 -16.65 -11.51 -18.47
C GLU A 226 -17.07 -12.32 -17.23
N ASP A 227 -16.11 -12.97 -16.59
CA ASP A 227 -16.27 -13.69 -15.33
C ASP A 227 -16.65 -12.75 -14.17
N VAL A 228 -15.99 -11.58 -14.10
CA VAL A 228 -16.30 -10.54 -13.11
C VAL A 228 -17.70 -9.97 -13.33
N ASP A 229 -18.07 -9.67 -14.58
CA ASP A 229 -19.41 -9.20 -14.93
C ASP A 229 -20.49 -10.20 -14.50
N TYR A 230 -20.27 -11.49 -14.76
CA TYR A 230 -21.24 -12.53 -14.46
C TYR A 230 -21.44 -12.73 -12.96
N CYS A 231 -20.35 -12.84 -12.19
CA CYS A 231 -20.41 -12.97 -10.73
C CYS A 231 -21.08 -11.75 -10.07
N LEU A 232 -20.82 -10.54 -10.58
CA LEU A 232 -21.47 -9.33 -10.07
C LEU A 232 -22.97 -9.33 -10.34
N ARG A 233 -23.40 -9.71 -11.55
CA ARG A 233 -24.82 -9.80 -11.87
C ARG A 233 -25.53 -10.89 -11.07
N ALA A 234 -24.89 -12.04 -10.84
CA ALA A 234 -25.43 -13.10 -9.98
C ALA A 234 -25.66 -12.59 -8.54
N GLN A 235 -24.67 -11.90 -7.96
CA GLN A 235 -24.81 -11.30 -6.63
C GLN A 235 -25.90 -10.22 -6.56
N SER A 236 -26.10 -9.45 -7.63
CA SER A 236 -27.19 -8.46 -7.68
C SER A 236 -28.59 -9.09 -7.65
N HIS A 237 -28.70 -10.39 -7.99
CA HIS A 237 -29.92 -11.19 -7.87
C HIS A 237 -29.98 -12.00 -6.56
N GLY A 238 -29.04 -11.79 -5.63
CA GLY A 238 -29.02 -12.42 -4.30
C GLY A 238 -28.27 -13.75 -4.24
N TRP A 239 -27.68 -14.23 -5.34
CA TRP A 239 -26.88 -15.45 -5.36
C TRP A 239 -25.49 -15.22 -4.79
N LYS A 240 -24.96 -16.20 -4.07
CA LYS A 240 -23.59 -16.15 -3.53
C LYS A 240 -22.60 -16.85 -4.45
N VAL A 241 -21.36 -16.36 -4.39
CA VAL A 241 -20.22 -16.96 -5.08
C VAL A 241 -19.27 -17.56 -4.05
N TYR A 242 -18.94 -18.84 -4.22
CA TYR A 242 -18.09 -19.57 -3.29
C TYR A 242 -16.78 -20.02 -3.93
N TYR A 243 -15.73 -20.01 -3.12
CA TYR A 243 -14.51 -20.75 -3.38
C TYR A 243 -14.51 -22.04 -2.55
N TYR A 244 -14.33 -23.17 -3.23
CA TYR A 244 -14.37 -24.50 -2.63
C TYR A 244 -13.00 -25.20 -2.76
N PRO A 245 -12.21 -25.29 -1.66
CA PRO A 245 -10.81 -25.73 -1.72
C PRO A 245 -10.63 -27.24 -1.91
N ASN A 246 -11.64 -28.05 -1.61
CA ASN A 246 -11.51 -29.51 -1.62
C ASN A 246 -11.53 -30.06 -3.05
N ALA A 247 -12.15 -29.34 -3.99
CA ALA A 247 -12.02 -29.62 -5.41
C ALA A 247 -10.75 -28.93 -5.95
N THR A 248 -9.82 -29.70 -6.50
CA THR A 248 -8.57 -29.18 -7.07
C THR A 248 -8.52 -29.39 -8.58
N ILE A 249 -8.10 -28.37 -9.32
CA ILE A 249 -7.88 -28.40 -10.77
C ILE A 249 -6.49 -27.87 -11.06
N MET A 250 -5.74 -28.56 -11.90
CA MET A 250 -4.48 -28.05 -12.42
C MET A 250 -4.75 -27.21 -13.67
N HIS A 251 -4.16 -26.01 -13.77
CA HIS A 251 -4.42 -25.09 -14.86
C HIS A 251 -3.10 -24.62 -15.48
N TYR A 252 -2.87 -24.98 -16.75
CA TYR A 252 -1.63 -24.69 -17.49
C TYR A 252 -1.67 -23.26 -18.04
N GLU A 253 -1.54 -22.25 -17.16
CA GLU A 253 -1.78 -20.84 -17.49
C GLU A 253 -0.96 -20.36 -18.71
N ARG A 254 -1.58 -20.31 -19.90
CA ARG A 254 -1.00 -19.63 -21.07
C ARG A 254 -1.26 -18.12 -20.93
N ARG A 255 -0.37 -17.38 -20.26
CA ARG A 255 -0.46 -15.91 -20.15
C ARG A 255 -0.25 -15.20 -21.50
N ILE A 256 -1.31 -15.11 -22.31
CA ILE A 256 -1.33 -14.39 -23.60
C ILE A 256 -1.15 -12.85 -23.42
N THR A 257 -1.33 -12.32 -22.21
CA THR A 257 -1.40 -10.87 -21.92
C THR A 257 -0.11 -10.19 -21.41
N ARG A 258 1.04 -10.88 -21.41
CA ARG A 258 2.28 -10.29 -20.87
C ARG A 258 2.93 -9.26 -21.80
N ASN A 259 2.62 -9.27 -23.10
CA ASN A 259 3.18 -8.35 -24.09
C ASN A 259 2.23 -7.16 -24.37
N PHE A 260 2.73 -5.95 -24.07
CA PHE A 260 2.01 -4.68 -24.14
C PHE A 260 1.42 -4.35 -25.53
N PHE A 261 2.06 -4.84 -26.60
CA PHE A 261 1.82 -4.39 -27.97
C PHE A 261 0.90 -5.29 -28.82
N ARG A 262 0.28 -6.34 -28.25
CA ARG A 262 -0.67 -7.18 -29.01
C ARG A 262 -2.07 -6.58 -29.02
N ALA A 263 -2.80 -6.70 -30.14
CA ALA A 263 -4.18 -6.22 -30.30
C ALA A 263 -5.15 -6.73 -29.21
N VAL A 264 -4.92 -7.94 -28.69
CA VAL A 264 -5.70 -8.54 -27.58
C VAL A 264 -5.60 -7.72 -26.29
N SER A 265 -4.44 -7.11 -26.00
CA SER A 265 -4.22 -6.29 -24.79
C SER A 265 -5.04 -5.00 -24.80
N TRP A 266 -5.31 -4.44 -25.99
CA TRP A 266 -6.18 -3.29 -26.19
C TRP A 266 -7.66 -3.66 -26.03
N LYS A 267 -8.09 -4.79 -26.62
CA LYS A 267 -9.46 -5.31 -26.43
C LYS A 267 -9.77 -5.56 -24.95
N HIS A 268 -8.85 -6.16 -24.21
CA HIS A 268 -8.99 -6.36 -22.76
C HIS A 268 -9.06 -5.03 -22.00
N LEU A 269 -8.28 -4.00 -22.37
CA LEU A 269 -8.36 -2.69 -21.69
C LEU A 269 -9.73 -2.04 -21.91
N TRP A 270 -10.21 -2.08 -23.14
CA TRP A 270 -11.52 -1.53 -23.50
C TRP A 270 -12.66 -2.28 -22.79
N ALA A 271 -12.60 -3.61 -22.74
CA ALA A 271 -13.58 -4.42 -22.02
C ALA A 271 -13.64 -4.11 -20.52
N VAL A 272 -12.49 -3.87 -19.89
CA VAL A 272 -12.41 -3.41 -18.49
C VAL A 272 -13.04 -2.03 -18.31
N PHE A 273 -12.77 -1.09 -19.23
CA PHE A 273 -13.39 0.24 -19.20
C PHE A 273 -14.92 0.15 -19.38
N TYR A 274 -15.38 -0.63 -20.35
CA TYR A 274 -16.79 -0.92 -20.60
C TYR A 274 -17.47 -1.53 -19.35
N PHE A 275 -16.84 -2.49 -18.67
CA PHE A 275 -17.34 -3.04 -17.41
C PHE A 275 -17.56 -1.95 -16.34
N PHE A 276 -16.58 -1.05 -16.14
CA PHE A 276 -16.70 0.04 -15.17
C PHE A 276 -17.80 1.04 -15.54
N GLN A 277 -17.97 1.33 -16.83
CA GLN A 277 -19.04 2.17 -17.34
C GLN A 277 -20.41 1.52 -17.14
N LYS A 278 -20.58 0.26 -17.58
CA LYS A 278 -21.82 -0.53 -17.50
C LYS A 278 -22.39 -0.58 -16.08
N HIS A 279 -21.55 -0.88 -15.10
CA HIS A 279 -21.96 -1.03 -13.70
C HIS A 279 -21.91 0.28 -12.89
N GLY A 280 -21.66 1.41 -13.56
CA GLY A 280 -21.66 2.73 -12.92
C GLY A 280 -20.60 2.90 -11.84
N TYR A 281 -19.53 2.10 -11.82
CA TYR A 281 -18.46 2.20 -10.82
C TYR A 281 -17.75 3.58 -10.81
N LEU A 282 -17.84 4.32 -11.90
CA LEU A 282 -17.33 5.69 -12.02
C LEU A 282 -18.25 6.73 -11.36
N PHE A 283 -19.54 6.43 -11.14
CA PHE A 283 -20.56 7.46 -10.81
C PHE A 283 -21.67 7.04 -9.82
N ASN A 284 -21.84 5.76 -9.47
CA ASN A 284 -23.00 5.26 -8.73
C ASN A 284 -22.70 4.98 -7.23
N ALA A 285 -23.60 5.41 -6.35
CA ALA A 285 -23.35 5.55 -4.91
C ALA A 285 -23.42 4.23 -4.10
N LYS A 286 -24.02 3.16 -4.64
CA LYS A 286 -24.25 1.88 -3.93
C LYS A 286 -23.00 0.98 -3.85
N ASN A 287 -22.07 1.07 -4.80
CA ASN A 287 -20.84 0.25 -4.85
C ASN A 287 -19.59 0.97 -4.29
N ARG A 288 -19.81 2.01 -3.47
CA ARG A 288 -18.76 2.90 -2.91
C ARG A 288 -17.75 2.22 -2.01
N ASP A 289 -17.97 0.99 -1.53
CA ASP A 289 -17.00 0.27 -0.72
C ASP A 289 -15.73 -0.14 -1.49
N TYR A 290 -15.83 -0.25 -2.82
CA TYR A 290 -14.73 -0.70 -3.69
C TYR A 290 -14.04 0.43 -4.46
N ALA A 291 -14.66 1.61 -4.58
CA ALA A 291 -14.06 2.81 -5.20
C ALA A 291 -13.02 3.50 -4.28
N ILE A 292 -12.72 2.89 -3.14
CA ILE A 292 -11.89 3.47 -2.10
C ILE A 292 -10.45 3.15 -2.39
N ILE A 293 -9.69 4.23 -2.60
CA ILE A 293 -8.24 4.41 -2.57
C ILE A 293 -7.79 4.98 -3.90
N MET A 294 -7.62 6.30 -3.93
CA MET A 294 -6.59 6.90 -4.77
C MET A 294 -5.28 6.70 -4.00
N PRO A 295 -4.38 5.79 -4.40
CA PRO A 295 -3.11 5.59 -3.71
C PRO A 295 -2.34 6.92 -3.68
N ARG A 296 -1.61 7.21 -2.59
CA ARG A 296 -0.73 8.40 -2.46
C ARG A 296 0.22 8.59 -3.66
N ILE A 297 0.56 7.48 -4.33
CA ILE A 297 1.39 7.47 -5.52
C ILE A 297 0.64 8.09 -6.71
N ILE A 298 -0.65 7.78 -6.89
CA ILE A 298 -1.45 8.33 -8.00
C ILE A 298 -1.68 9.82 -7.82
N GLU A 299 -1.94 10.28 -6.58
CA GLU A 299 -1.98 11.71 -6.29
C GLU A 299 -0.66 12.39 -6.70
N GLY A 300 0.49 11.81 -6.31
CA GLY A 300 1.80 12.33 -6.69
C GLY A 300 2.04 12.32 -8.20
N VAL A 301 1.57 11.29 -8.91
CA VAL A 301 1.70 11.18 -10.37
C VAL A 301 0.81 12.20 -11.08
N LEU A 302 -0.46 12.34 -10.71
CA LEU A 302 -1.37 13.33 -11.27
C LEU A 302 -0.86 14.76 -11.02
N LEU A 303 -0.30 15.00 -9.84
CA LEU A 303 0.35 16.27 -9.51
C LEU A 303 1.56 16.52 -10.41
N GLY A 304 2.44 15.54 -10.56
CA GLY A 304 3.62 15.63 -11.43
C GLY A 304 3.26 15.86 -12.90
N ILE A 305 2.21 15.23 -13.41
CA ILE A 305 1.70 15.45 -14.77
C ILE A 305 1.12 16.87 -14.90
N SER A 306 0.35 17.33 -13.92
CA SER A 306 -0.19 18.70 -13.91
C SER A 306 0.92 19.75 -13.88
N ASP A 307 1.98 19.53 -13.10
CA ASP A 307 3.11 20.46 -13.06
C ASP A 307 3.91 20.40 -14.36
N LEU A 308 4.19 19.23 -14.91
CA LEU A 308 4.91 19.08 -16.18
C LEU A 308 4.18 19.83 -17.30
N THR A 309 2.87 19.64 -17.42
CA THR A 309 2.04 20.35 -18.41
C THR A 309 2.02 21.85 -18.18
N ALA A 310 1.91 22.32 -16.93
CA ALA A 310 1.95 23.74 -16.59
C ALA A 310 3.32 24.37 -16.88
N ILE A 311 4.43 23.70 -16.51
CA ILE A 311 5.80 24.17 -16.73
C ILE A 311 6.09 24.28 -18.23
N THR A 312 5.82 23.21 -18.98
CA THR A 312 6.05 23.18 -20.42
C THR A 312 5.14 24.19 -21.14
N GLY A 313 3.86 24.27 -20.74
CA GLY A 313 2.92 25.24 -21.29
C GLY A 313 3.34 26.70 -21.04
N ALA A 314 3.78 27.02 -19.81
CA ALA A 314 4.28 28.35 -19.47
C ALA A 314 5.53 28.70 -20.28
N PHE A 315 6.47 27.77 -20.45
CA PHE A 315 7.67 27.99 -21.26
C PHE A 315 7.34 28.22 -22.74
N LEU A 316 6.49 27.37 -23.34
CA LEU A 316 6.12 27.49 -24.75
C LEU A 316 5.34 28.78 -25.03
N LEU A 317 4.40 29.14 -24.15
CA LEU A 317 3.63 30.39 -24.29
C LEU A 317 4.55 31.62 -24.13
N TRP A 318 5.50 31.58 -23.18
CA TRP A 318 6.50 32.63 -23.04
C TRP A 318 7.40 32.74 -24.28
N ALA A 319 7.88 31.61 -24.82
CA ALA A 319 8.70 31.58 -26.03
C ALA A 319 7.93 32.11 -27.25
N TRP A 320 6.66 31.74 -27.40
CA TRP A 320 5.78 32.23 -28.46
C TRP A 320 5.55 33.76 -28.35
N PHE A 321 5.25 34.26 -27.15
CA PHE A 321 5.07 35.69 -26.89
C PHE A 321 6.35 36.48 -27.20
N ARG A 322 7.51 35.94 -26.81
CA ARG A 322 8.82 36.52 -27.12
C ARG A 322 9.10 36.58 -28.63
N GLY A 323 8.72 35.52 -29.35
CA GLY A 323 8.84 35.46 -30.81
C GLY A 323 7.98 36.52 -31.51
N LYS A 324 6.72 36.71 -31.06
CA LYS A 324 5.84 37.76 -31.60
C LYS A 324 6.33 39.18 -31.32
N MET A 325 7.01 39.40 -30.19
CA MET A 325 7.56 40.70 -29.80
C MET A 325 8.91 41.01 -30.47
N GLY A 326 9.48 40.10 -31.27
CA GLY A 326 10.77 40.29 -31.94
C GLY A 326 11.98 40.28 -30.98
N LEU A 327 11.83 39.73 -29.77
CA LEU A 327 12.81 39.83 -28.68
C LEU A 327 13.82 38.66 -28.62
N TYR A 328 14.10 38.01 -29.76
CA TYR A 328 14.88 36.78 -29.99
C TYR A 328 13.99 35.56 -30.29
N THR A 329 14.23 34.91 -31.43
CA THR A 329 13.53 33.70 -31.88
C THR A 329 14.45 32.49 -31.75
N ILE A 330 14.10 31.54 -30.88
CA ILE A 330 14.58 30.16 -31.04
C ILE A 330 13.87 29.64 -32.29
N THR A 331 14.52 29.72 -33.45
CA THR A 331 13.95 29.29 -34.72
C THR A 331 14.05 27.79 -34.92
N ASP A 332 15.02 27.15 -34.26
CA ASP A 332 15.26 25.72 -34.35
C ASP A 332 14.33 24.93 -33.39
N PRO A 333 13.43 24.06 -33.91
CA PRO A 333 12.57 23.21 -33.10
C PRO A 333 13.35 22.32 -32.13
N THR A 334 14.56 21.89 -32.49
CA THR A 334 15.38 21.02 -31.65
C THR A 334 15.91 21.76 -30.43
N GLN A 335 16.35 23.01 -30.59
CA GLN A 335 16.78 23.87 -29.48
C GLN A 335 15.62 24.25 -28.55
N LEU A 336 14.42 24.47 -29.12
CA LEU A 336 13.22 24.74 -28.32
C LEU A 336 12.86 23.51 -27.47
N PHE A 337 12.91 22.31 -28.06
CA PHE A 337 12.63 21.06 -27.37
C PHE A 337 13.66 20.78 -26.26
N THR A 338 14.96 20.88 -26.54
CA THR A 338 16.01 20.66 -25.53
C THR A 338 15.90 21.66 -24.38
N SER A 339 15.66 22.94 -24.68
CA SER A 339 15.44 23.97 -23.66
C SER A 339 14.21 23.69 -22.80
N ALA A 340 13.10 23.26 -23.41
CA ALA A 340 11.88 22.89 -22.69
C ALA A 340 12.13 21.72 -21.72
N VAL A 341 12.87 20.70 -22.15
CA VAL A 341 13.22 19.53 -21.31
C VAL A 341 14.12 19.94 -20.14
N LEU A 342 15.16 20.75 -20.39
CA LEU A 342 16.07 21.22 -19.34
C LEU A 342 15.35 22.09 -18.30
N ILE A 343 14.50 23.01 -18.75
CA ILE A 343 13.70 23.87 -17.88
C ILE A 343 12.70 23.03 -17.07
N ALA A 344 12.02 22.07 -17.70
CA ALA A 344 11.12 21.15 -17.00
C ALA A 344 11.86 20.35 -15.92
N ALA A 345 13.04 19.80 -16.24
CA ALA A 345 13.87 19.07 -15.28
C ALA A 345 14.31 19.95 -14.10
N PHE A 346 14.79 21.17 -14.39
CA PHE A 346 15.16 22.16 -13.38
C PHE A 346 14.01 22.45 -12.40
N TRP A 347 12.84 22.80 -12.92
CA TRP A 347 11.67 23.10 -12.09
C TRP A 347 11.21 21.90 -11.27
N PHE A 348 11.26 20.70 -11.85
CA PHE A 348 10.89 19.48 -11.14
C PHE A 348 11.80 19.21 -9.94
N VAL A 349 13.12 19.37 -10.12
CA VAL A 349 14.11 19.26 -9.04
C VAL A 349 13.87 20.33 -7.97
N LEU A 350 13.60 21.57 -8.38
CA LEU A 350 13.36 22.67 -7.47
C LEU A 350 12.07 22.46 -6.63
N PHE A 351 10.97 22.10 -7.28
CA PHE A 351 9.70 21.81 -6.61
C PHE A 351 9.82 20.62 -5.66
N LEU A 352 10.63 19.61 -6.01
CA LEU A 352 10.96 18.50 -5.12
C LEU A 352 11.73 18.97 -3.88
N PHE A 353 12.74 19.82 -4.06
CA PHE A 353 13.56 20.37 -2.98
C PHE A 353 12.73 21.23 -2.00
N PHE A 354 11.89 22.14 -2.52
CA PHE A 354 10.99 22.95 -1.69
C PHE A 354 9.79 22.16 -1.15
N GLY A 355 9.63 20.89 -1.53
CA GLY A 355 8.62 19.98 -0.97
C GLY A 355 7.20 20.23 -1.47
N LEU A 356 7.03 20.75 -2.69
CA LEU A 356 5.73 20.99 -3.32
C LEU A 356 5.01 19.69 -3.72
N TYR A 357 5.73 18.55 -3.73
CA TYR A 357 5.19 17.21 -4.00
C TYR A 357 4.90 16.39 -2.73
N ARG A 358 4.84 17.02 -1.55
CA ARG A 358 4.40 16.31 -0.34
C ARG A 358 2.90 16.02 -0.45
N ALA A 359 2.51 14.75 -0.33
CA ALA A 359 1.12 14.35 -0.21
C ALA A 359 0.55 14.96 1.07
N TRP A 360 -0.31 15.97 0.95
CA TRP A 360 -0.91 16.62 2.10
C TRP A 360 -2.39 16.87 1.94
N TYR A 361 -3.10 16.35 2.95
CA TYR A 361 -4.51 16.57 3.17
C TYR A 361 -4.64 17.89 3.91
N ALA A 362 -5.30 18.85 3.25
CA ALA A 362 -5.80 20.08 3.82
C ALA A 362 -4.75 21.11 4.30
N HIS A 363 -3.88 21.54 3.39
CA HIS A 363 -3.38 22.92 3.48
C HIS A 363 -4.39 23.90 2.91
N SER A 364 -4.37 25.13 3.43
CA SER A 364 -5.07 26.23 2.80
C SER A 364 -4.60 26.38 1.36
N ARG A 365 -5.55 26.58 0.43
CA ARG A 365 -5.24 26.91 -0.98
C ARG A 365 -4.33 28.13 -1.06
N PHE A 366 -4.49 29.05 -0.11
CA PHE A 366 -3.67 30.24 0.02
C PHE A 366 -2.22 29.90 0.40
N ASP A 367 -2.00 28.98 1.36
CA ASP A 367 -0.64 28.56 1.73
C ASP A 367 0.08 27.89 0.56
N GLU A 368 -0.65 27.08 -0.21
CA GLU A 368 -0.11 26.43 -1.41
C GLU A 368 0.26 27.47 -2.47
N LEU A 369 -0.62 28.45 -2.71
CA LEU A 369 -0.34 29.57 -3.62
C LEU A 369 0.90 30.37 -3.18
N VAL A 370 0.99 30.77 -1.91
CA VAL A 370 2.14 31.52 -1.38
C VAL A 370 3.44 30.73 -1.51
N LYS A 371 3.40 29.41 -1.26
CA LYS A 371 4.58 28.53 -1.46
C LYS A 371 4.99 28.48 -2.93
N ILE A 372 4.04 28.31 -3.85
CA ILE A 372 4.31 28.27 -5.30
C ILE A 372 4.96 29.58 -5.74
N VAL A 373 4.36 30.72 -5.41
CA VAL A 373 4.88 32.05 -5.80
C VAL A 373 6.29 32.27 -5.26
N LYS A 374 6.57 31.92 -4.00
CA LYS A 374 7.91 32.03 -3.39
C LYS A 374 8.93 31.11 -4.07
N THR A 375 8.57 29.85 -4.34
CA THR A 375 9.46 28.89 -4.99
C THR A 375 9.72 29.25 -6.45
N VAL A 376 8.70 29.71 -7.18
CA VAL A 376 8.85 30.18 -8.56
C VAL A 376 9.68 31.46 -8.61
N PHE A 377 9.50 32.39 -7.67
CA PHE A 377 10.38 33.57 -7.56
C PHE A 377 11.85 33.17 -7.39
N PHE A 378 12.14 32.30 -6.42
CA PHE A 378 13.50 31.81 -6.19
C PHE A 378 14.08 31.09 -7.42
N GLY A 379 13.29 30.24 -8.08
CA GLY A 379 13.73 29.52 -9.27
C GLY A 379 14.03 30.43 -10.45
N VAL A 380 13.22 31.47 -10.67
CA VAL A 380 13.46 32.46 -11.73
C VAL A 380 14.71 33.28 -11.45
N VAL A 381 14.93 33.71 -10.20
CA VAL A 381 16.18 34.38 -9.80
C VAL A 381 17.40 33.48 -10.02
N LEU A 382 17.29 32.19 -9.72
CA LEU A 382 18.36 31.23 -9.94
C LEU A 382 18.65 31.01 -11.43
N ILE A 383 17.62 30.85 -12.26
CA ILE A 383 17.77 30.79 -13.72
C ILE A 383 18.44 32.06 -14.23
N PHE A 384 17.98 33.24 -13.79
CA PHE A 384 18.60 34.51 -14.14
C PHE A 384 20.08 34.55 -13.79
N MET A 385 20.46 34.18 -12.56
CA MET A 385 21.88 34.13 -12.14
C MET A 385 22.72 33.16 -12.96
N LEU A 386 22.18 31.98 -13.30
CA LEU A 386 22.88 30.97 -14.10
C LEU A 386 23.00 31.33 -15.58
N THR A 387 22.11 32.18 -16.08
CA THR A 387 22.10 32.64 -17.48
C THR A 387 22.61 34.07 -17.62
N PHE A 388 23.09 34.65 -16.53
CA PHE A 388 23.63 35.99 -16.51
C PHE A 388 24.99 35.99 -17.21
N ASP A 389 25.10 36.79 -18.26
CA ASP A 389 26.32 36.99 -19.01
C ASP A 389 27.08 38.18 -18.42
N PHE A 390 28.16 37.90 -17.69
CA PHE A 390 28.96 38.91 -16.98
C PHE A 390 29.78 39.81 -17.91
N GLU A 391 29.99 39.40 -19.17
CA GLU A 391 30.80 40.12 -20.16
C GLU A 391 29.97 41.09 -21.01
N ARG A 392 28.65 41.16 -20.78
CA ARG A 392 27.73 41.94 -21.61
C ARG A 392 27.79 43.43 -21.29
N ASP A 393 27.98 44.24 -22.34
CA ASP A 393 28.13 45.70 -22.24
C ASP A 393 26.88 46.39 -21.64
N PHE A 394 27.07 47.14 -20.55
CA PHE A 394 26.01 47.76 -19.76
C PHE A 394 25.46 49.06 -20.38
N THR A 395 26.05 49.51 -21.48
CA THR A 395 25.71 50.76 -22.20
C THR A 395 24.33 50.73 -22.87
N THR A 396 23.76 49.54 -23.13
CA THR A 396 22.38 49.38 -23.57
C THR A 396 21.50 48.89 -22.42
N PRO A 397 20.63 49.73 -21.82
CA PRO A 397 19.86 49.32 -20.65
C PRO A 397 18.91 48.16 -21.01
N PRO A 398 18.94 47.02 -20.28
CA PRO A 398 18.13 45.85 -20.57
C PRO A 398 16.72 46.00 -19.98
N THR A 399 16.08 47.15 -20.17
CA THR A 399 14.70 47.41 -19.68
C THR A 399 13.75 46.33 -20.21
N ARG A 400 13.98 45.86 -21.45
CA ARG A 400 13.26 44.75 -22.08
C ARG A 400 13.61 43.38 -21.48
N GLY A 401 14.86 43.16 -21.05
CA GLY A 401 15.29 41.92 -20.40
C GLY A 401 14.68 41.72 -19.00
N ARG A 402 14.57 42.79 -18.22
CA ARG A 402 13.91 42.76 -16.90
C ARG A 402 12.43 42.44 -17.01
N LEU A 403 11.74 43.03 -17.99
CA LEU A 403 10.33 42.74 -18.25
C LEU A 403 10.10 41.26 -18.63
N LEU A 404 11.02 40.65 -19.38
CA LEU A 404 10.93 39.22 -19.75
C LEU A 404 11.02 38.27 -18.54
N ILE A 405 11.83 38.62 -17.54
CA ILE A 405 11.94 37.85 -16.29
C ILE A 405 10.64 37.95 -15.50
N VAL A 406 10.07 39.16 -15.39
CA VAL A 406 8.80 39.37 -14.69
C VAL A 406 7.65 38.68 -15.40
N THR A 407 7.56 38.76 -16.73
CA THR A 407 6.49 38.08 -17.47
C THR A 407 6.61 36.56 -17.40
N TYR A 408 7.83 36.00 -17.45
CA TYR A 408 8.03 34.57 -17.22
C TYR A 408 7.62 34.16 -15.80
N TRP A 409 8.03 34.92 -14.79
CA TRP A 409 7.65 34.66 -13.40
C TRP A 409 6.14 34.69 -13.17
N LEU A 410 5.45 35.70 -13.71
CA LEU A 410 4.00 35.82 -13.61
C LEU A 410 3.29 34.66 -14.32
N LEU A 411 3.70 34.35 -15.55
CA LEU A 411 3.09 33.28 -16.33
C LEU A 411 3.31 31.90 -15.70
N MET A 412 4.52 31.63 -15.23
CA MET A 412 4.88 30.39 -14.56
C MET A 412 4.09 30.23 -13.25
N SER A 413 4.03 31.29 -12.43
CA SER A 413 3.24 31.31 -11.20
C SER A 413 1.77 31.08 -11.48
N PHE A 414 1.22 31.73 -12.52
CA PHE A 414 -0.16 31.59 -12.94
C PHE A 414 -0.48 30.16 -13.42
N MET A 415 0.31 29.61 -14.34
CA MET A 415 0.06 28.27 -14.91
C MET A 415 0.13 27.19 -13.84
N VAL A 416 1.16 27.21 -12.99
CA VAL A 416 1.31 26.23 -11.90
C VAL A 416 0.20 26.42 -10.87
N ALA A 417 -0.12 27.65 -10.45
CA ALA A 417 -1.18 27.88 -9.49
C ALA A 417 -2.57 27.43 -10.00
N ASN A 418 -2.88 27.68 -11.27
CA ASN A 418 -4.13 27.23 -11.88
C ASN A 418 -4.19 25.71 -12.00
N GLY A 419 -3.13 25.05 -12.47
CA GLY A 419 -3.06 23.58 -12.52
C GLY A 419 -3.31 22.96 -11.14
N ARG A 420 -2.68 23.54 -10.10
CA ARG A 420 -2.89 23.12 -8.71
C ARG A 420 -4.33 23.38 -8.24
N LEU A 421 -4.90 24.54 -8.53
CA LEU A 421 -6.27 24.87 -8.16
C LEU A 421 -7.28 23.91 -8.79
N VAL A 422 -7.12 23.61 -10.08
CA VAL A 422 -7.96 22.65 -10.82
C VAL A 422 -7.84 21.26 -10.18
N LEU A 423 -6.62 20.76 -10.00
CA LEU A 423 -6.38 19.45 -9.41
C LEU A 423 -6.97 19.34 -7.99
N ARG A 424 -6.79 20.36 -7.14
CA ARG A 424 -7.37 20.42 -5.79
C ARG A 424 -8.89 20.49 -5.81
N THR A 425 -9.47 21.12 -6.82
CA THR A 425 -10.93 21.20 -6.98
C THR A 425 -11.50 19.85 -7.42
N VAL A 426 -10.86 19.17 -8.37
CA VAL A 426 -11.22 17.80 -8.76
C VAL A 426 -11.09 16.84 -7.59
N GLN A 427 -9.96 16.87 -6.87
CA GLN A 427 -9.75 16.06 -5.66
C GLN A 427 -10.86 16.29 -4.62
N ARG A 428 -11.21 17.55 -4.36
CA ARG A 428 -12.28 17.88 -3.42
C ARG A 428 -13.62 17.30 -3.86
N ARG A 429 -14.00 17.45 -5.13
CA ARG A 429 -15.24 16.88 -5.67
C ARG A 429 -15.26 15.36 -5.58
N LEU A 430 -14.12 14.69 -5.83
CA LEU A 430 -13.99 13.25 -5.67
C LEU A 430 -14.21 12.83 -4.20
N LEU A 431 -13.60 13.53 -3.25
CA LEU A 431 -13.79 13.27 -1.81
C LEU A 431 -15.24 13.51 -1.38
N GLU A 432 -15.87 14.58 -1.85
CA GLU A 432 -17.29 14.89 -1.61
C GLU A 432 -18.22 13.82 -2.21
N ALA A 433 -17.85 13.25 -3.36
CA ALA A 433 -18.53 12.11 -3.97
C ALA A 433 -18.25 10.76 -3.28
N GLY A 434 -17.43 10.74 -2.22
CA GLY A 434 -17.08 9.53 -1.48
C GLY A 434 -15.93 8.72 -2.09
N ILE A 435 -15.26 9.23 -3.11
CA ILE A 435 -14.15 8.58 -3.82
C ILE A 435 -12.83 9.00 -3.17
N GLY A 436 -12.02 8.03 -2.73
CA GLY A 436 -10.75 8.30 -2.04
C GLY A 436 -10.87 8.67 -0.56
N VAL A 437 -12.04 8.48 0.05
CA VAL A 437 -12.27 8.62 1.50
C VAL A 437 -11.61 7.49 2.28
N ARG A 438 -11.22 7.73 3.53
CA ARG A 438 -10.56 6.75 4.40
C ARG A 438 -11.51 6.22 5.47
N ARG A 439 -11.53 4.89 5.63
CA ARG A 439 -12.27 4.23 6.71
C ARG A 439 -11.69 4.66 8.06
N THR A 440 -12.54 5.31 8.83
CA THR A 440 -12.14 6.04 10.04
C THR A 440 -12.95 5.54 11.22
N LEU A 441 -12.28 5.28 12.34
CA LEU A 441 -12.89 4.85 13.59
C LEU A 441 -12.77 5.98 14.60
N ILE A 442 -13.83 6.29 15.33
CA ILE A 442 -13.81 7.30 16.39
C ILE A 442 -13.72 6.59 17.74
N VAL A 443 -12.70 6.88 18.53
CA VAL A 443 -12.55 6.36 19.90
C VAL A 443 -13.10 7.37 20.89
N GLY A 444 -14.09 6.96 21.65
CA GLY A 444 -14.86 7.77 22.59
C GLY A 444 -16.35 7.77 22.22
N TRP A 445 -17.20 7.62 23.23
CA TRP A 445 -18.66 7.73 23.12
C TRP A 445 -19.18 8.88 23.98
N ASN A 446 -18.79 10.11 23.64
CA ASN A 446 -19.14 11.33 24.37
C ASN A 446 -19.66 12.43 23.43
N LYS A 447 -20.07 13.57 23.99
CA LYS A 447 -20.54 14.73 23.20
C LYS A 447 -19.49 15.22 22.20
N LYS A 448 -18.19 15.14 22.54
CA LYS A 448 -17.09 15.51 21.63
C LYS A 448 -17.00 14.59 20.41
N ALA A 449 -17.10 13.27 20.61
CA ALA A 449 -17.09 12.28 19.55
C ALA A 449 -18.29 12.43 18.60
N ARG A 450 -19.48 12.72 19.14
CA ARG A 450 -20.69 13.01 18.34
C ARG A 450 -20.55 14.30 17.52
N ALA A 451 -20.08 15.38 18.16
CA ALA A 451 -19.81 16.64 17.47
C ALA A 451 -18.73 16.50 16.37
N LEU A 452 -17.76 15.60 16.56
CA LEU A 452 -16.78 15.26 15.53
C LEU A 452 -17.46 14.59 14.34
N LEU A 453 -18.34 13.60 14.55
CA LEU A 453 -19.09 12.96 13.47
C LEU A 453 -19.93 13.98 12.69
N ASP A 454 -20.67 14.84 13.39
CA ASP A 454 -21.57 15.81 12.76
C ASP A 454 -20.80 16.78 11.85
N LYS A 455 -19.62 17.21 12.28
CA LYS A 455 -18.76 18.06 11.46
C LYS A 455 -18.06 17.30 10.33
N ILE A 456 -17.71 16.02 10.52
CA ILE A 456 -17.23 15.18 9.41
C ILE A 456 -18.32 15.06 8.33
N LYS A 457 -19.58 14.87 8.73
CA LYS A 457 -20.73 14.83 7.81
C LYS A 457 -20.95 16.18 7.12
N ARG A 458 -20.81 17.30 7.85
CA ARG A 458 -20.93 18.66 7.30
C ARG A 458 -19.83 19.00 6.30
N PHE A 459 -18.64 18.43 6.44
CA PHE A 459 -17.50 18.68 5.56
C PHE A 459 -16.95 17.38 4.92
N PRO A 460 -17.65 16.79 3.92
CA PRO A 460 -17.22 15.54 3.26
C PRO A 460 -15.83 15.63 2.62
N ALA A 461 -15.41 16.84 2.21
CA ALA A 461 -14.07 17.13 1.68
C ALA A 461 -12.91 16.79 2.66
N LEU A 462 -13.21 16.54 3.94
CA LEU A 462 -12.24 16.01 4.91
C LEU A 462 -11.73 14.61 4.55
N GLY A 463 -12.48 13.87 3.73
CA GLY A 463 -12.08 12.55 3.26
C GLY A 463 -12.16 11.46 4.32
N TYR A 464 -12.97 11.63 5.37
CA TYR A 464 -13.20 10.62 6.39
C TYR A 464 -14.54 9.92 6.17
N ARG A 465 -14.53 8.59 6.12
CA ARG A 465 -15.73 7.76 6.19
C ARG A 465 -15.75 7.07 7.54
N VAL A 466 -16.62 7.54 8.44
CA VAL A 466 -16.71 6.98 9.78
C VAL A 466 -17.42 5.62 9.73
N VAL A 467 -16.72 4.57 10.15
CA VAL A 467 -17.26 3.20 10.19
C VAL A 467 -18.04 2.96 11.47
N GLY A 468 -17.63 3.59 12.57
CA GLY A 468 -18.33 3.53 13.85
C GLY A 468 -17.52 4.11 15.01
N PHE A 469 -18.06 3.92 16.21
CA PHE A 469 -17.47 4.35 17.47
C PHE A 469 -16.91 3.18 18.27
N VAL A 470 -15.88 3.45 19.06
CA VAL A 470 -15.37 2.54 20.10
C VAL A 470 -15.55 3.22 21.44
N ASP A 471 -16.26 2.57 22.35
CA ASP A 471 -16.46 3.08 23.70
C ASP A 471 -15.25 2.74 24.58
N VAL A 472 -14.96 3.63 25.53
CA VAL A 472 -13.99 3.42 26.60
C VAL A 472 -14.49 2.34 27.57
N GLN A 473 -15.80 2.33 27.84
CA GLN A 473 -16.45 1.37 28.73
C GLN A 473 -17.02 0.17 27.96
N THR A 474 -17.52 -0.84 28.69
CA THR A 474 -18.20 -2.00 28.11
C THR A 474 -19.41 -1.52 27.30
N PRO A 475 -19.55 -1.91 26.02
CA PRO A 475 -20.63 -1.43 25.17
C PRO A 475 -21.98 -1.86 25.75
N LYS A 476 -22.91 -0.90 25.95
CA LYS A 476 -24.33 -1.24 26.03
C LYS A 476 -24.77 -1.63 24.61
N ALA A 477 -25.33 -2.82 24.45
CA ALA A 477 -25.72 -3.34 23.14
C ALA A 477 -26.65 -2.37 22.38
N HIS A 478 -26.47 -2.26 21.05
CA HIS A 478 -27.32 -1.49 20.11
C HIS A 478 -27.26 0.06 20.19
N GLN A 479 -26.18 0.64 20.72
CA GLN A 479 -26.02 2.10 20.64
C GLN A 479 -25.47 2.54 19.27
N ALA A 480 -26.11 3.54 18.66
CA ALA A 480 -25.69 4.18 17.42
C ALA A 480 -25.96 5.68 17.48
N TYR A 481 -25.18 6.48 16.74
CA TYR A 481 -25.43 7.91 16.58
C TYR A 481 -25.45 8.23 15.08
N GLY A 482 -26.64 8.57 14.57
CA GLY A 482 -26.91 8.60 13.14
C GLY A 482 -26.75 7.21 12.52
N GLU A 483 -25.95 7.11 11.46
CA GLU A 483 -25.67 5.85 10.74
C GLU A 483 -24.44 5.10 11.31
N ALA A 484 -23.75 5.67 12.30
CA ALA A 484 -22.52 5.11 12.85
C ALA A 484 -22.80 4.32 14.14
N PRO A 485 -22.64 2.99 14.15
CA PRO A 485 -22.84 2.15 15.33
C PRO A 485 -21.66 2.23 16.30
N VAL A 486 -21.89 1.89 17.56
CA VAL A 486 -20.84 1.54 18.53
C VAL A 486 -20.43 0.09 18.26
N ILE A 487 -19.22 -0.12 17.75
CA ILE A 487 -18.74 -1.43 17.26
C ILE A 487 -18.20 -2.30 18.40
N GLY A 488 -17.63 -1.68 19.45
CA GLY A 488 -17.07 -2.40 20.58
C GLY A 488 -16.32 -1.51 21.56
N SER A 489 -15.46 -2.13 22.37
CA SER A 489 -14.67 -1.46 23.41
C SER A 489 -13.20 -1.24 23.01
N ILE A 490 -12.48 -0.39 23.76
CA ILE A 490 -11.04 -0.16 23.58
C ILE A 490 -10.23 -1.47 23.59
N ARG A 491 -10.67 -2.50 24.34
CA ARG A 491 -9.96 -3.80 24.40
C ARG A 491 -10.00 -4.57 23.09
N GLU A 492 -11.02 -4.35 22.27
CA GLU A 492 -11.20 -5.01 20.98
C GLU A 492 -10.70 -4.17 19.81
N LEU A 493 -10.08 -3.02 20.08
CA LEU A 493 -9.70 -2.03 19.07
C LEU A 493 -8.80 -2.64 17.98
N SER A 494 -7.80 -3.45 18.34
CA SER A 494 -6.93 -4.11 17.35
C SER A 494 -7.67 -5.06 16.41
N ARG A 495 -8.68 -5.78 16.94
CA ARG A 495 -9.54 -6.69 16.17
C ARG A 495 -10.45 -5.90 15.23
N ILE A 496 -11.13 -4.88 15.76
CA ILE A 496 -12.02 -3.99 14.99
C ILE A 496 -11.25 -3.31 13.85
N ILE A 497 -10.05 -2.79 14.12
CA ILE A 497 -9.21 -2.15 13.11
C ILE A 497 -8.93 -3.11 11.93
N SER A 498 -8.65 -4.38 12.24
CA SER A 498 -8.31 -5.40 11.25
C SER A 498 -9.53 -5.85 10.45
N GLU A 499 -10.64 -6.20 11.13
CA GLU A 499 -11.89 -6.66 10.52
C GLU A 499 -12.53 -5.56 9.66
N GLN A 500 -12.60 -4.33 10.18
CA GLN A 500 -13.24 -3.19 9.50
C GLN A 500 -12.29 -2.42 8.57
N ARG A 501 -11.04 -2.89 8.40
CA ARG A 501 -9.99 -2.27 7.57
C ARG A 501 -9.85 -0.77 7.83
N VAL A 502 -9.78 -0.40 9.09
CA VAL A 502 -9.66 1.00 9.51
C VAL A 502 -8.29 1.53 9.10
N GLU A 503 -8.24 2.74 8.53
CA GLU A 503 -7.01 3.44 8.17
C GLU A 503 -6.68 4.58 9.13
N ASN A 504 -7.70 5.24 9.67
CA ASN A 504 -7.53 6.33 10.62
C ASN A 504 -8.29 6.04 11.92
N VAL A 505 -7.65 6.32 13.05
CA VAL A 505 -8.28 6.30 14.37
C VAL A 505 -8.28 7.72 14.91
N LEU A 506 -9.48 8.28 15.15
CA LEU A 506 -9.68 9.59 15.73
C LEU A 506 -10.01 9.44 17.21
N ILE A 507 -9.12 9.89 18.09
CA ILE A 507 -9.32 9.89 19.53
C ILE A 507 -10.06 11.17 19.93
N ALA A 508 -11.28 11.00 20.47
CA ALA A 508 -12.15 12.05 20.96
C ALA A 508 -12.41 11.86 22.47
N LEU A 509 -11.34 11.65 23.25
CA LEU A 509 -11.38 11.47 24.70
C LEU A 509 -11.01 12.77 25.43
N ASP A 510 -11.56 12.99 26.63
CA ASP A 510 -11.23 14.14 27.49
C ASP A 510 -9.89 13.98 28.21
N MET A 511 -9.23 15.09 28.62
CA MET A 511 -7.93 15.11 29.33
C MET A 511 -7.82 14.18 30.55
N PHE A 512 -8.95 13.82 31.17
CA PHE A 512 -8.99 12.92 32.32
C PHE A 512 -8.70 11.45 31.97
N HIS A 513 -8.65 11.10 30.68
CA HIS A 513 -8.44 9.73 30.19
C HIS A 513 -7.01 9.45 29.72
N ARG A 514 -6.00 9.89 30.48
CA ARG A 514 -4.58 9.72 30.09
C ARG A 514 -4.18 8.23 29.97
N ARG A 515 -4.80 7.34 30.74
CA ARG A 515 -4.55 5.89 30.70
C ARG A 515 -5.10 5.28 29.41
N GLU A 516 -6.31 5.64 29.04
CA GLU A 516 -7.07 5.14 27.90
C GLU A 516 -6.45 5.62 26.59
N VAL A 517 -6.03 6.88 26.50
CA VAL A 517 -5.27 7.39 25.34
C VAL A 517 -3.97 6.59 25.16
N THR A 518 -3.27 6.29 26.26
CA THR A 518 -2.04 5.48 26.21
C THR A 518 -2.34 4.04 25.77
N GLU A 519 -3.44 3.45 26.24
CA GLU A 519 -3.87 2.11 25.84
C GLU A 519 -4.21 2.04 24.34
N VAL A 520 -5.00 2.98 23.84
CA VAL A 520 -5.34 3.12 22.41
C VAL A 520 -4.07 3.25 21.57
N VAL A 521 -3.13 4.10 21.99
CA VAL A 521 -1.86 4.27 21.26
C VAL A 521 -1.05 2.98 21.28
N ASN A 522 -0.96 2.28 22.40
CA ASN A 522 -0.22 1.03 22.51
C ASN A 522 -0.79 -0.06 21.59
N GLN A 523 -2.12 -0.23 21.58
CA GLN A 523 -2.79 -1.20 20.71
C GLN A 523 -2.61 -0.87 19.22
N CYS A 524 -2.60 0.42 18.86
CA CYS A 524 -2.40 0.84 17.48
C CYS A 524 -0.93 0.93 17.03
N THR A 525 0.05 0.82 17.94
CA THR A 525 1.48 1.08 17.63
C THR A 525 2.07 0.11 16.59
N GLU A 526 1.56 -1.12 16.56
CA GLU A 526 2.00 -2.19 15.65
C GLU A 526 1.09 -2.33 14.42
N LEU A 527 -0.02 -1.58 14.37
CA LEU A 527 -0.99 -1.60 13.28
C LEU A 527 -0.69 -0.48 12.26
N PRO A 528 -0.96 -0.70 10.97
CA PRO A 528 -0.72 0.30 9.92
C PRO A 528 -1.81 1.39 9.88
N VAL A 529 -2.14 1.98 11.03
CA VAL A 529 -3.19 3.01 11.17
C VAL A 529 -2.61 4.38 11.48
N THR A 530 -3.28 5.44 11.01
CA THR A 530 -2.94 6.82 11.35
C THR A 530 -3.75 7.26 12.56
N LEU A 531 -3.07 7.60 13.65
CA LEU A 531 -3.69 8.02 14.90
C LEU A 531 -3.72 9.54 15.01
N LYS A 532 -4.91 10.11 15.25
CA LYS A 532 -5.10 11.55 15.46
C LYS A 532 -5.90 11.80 16.73
N ILE A 533 -5.54 12.81 17.50
CA ILE A 533 -6.25 13.24 18.71
C ILE A 533 -6.88 14.61 18.47
N ILE A 534 -8.10 14.81 18.98
CA ILE A 534 -8.68 16.13 19.15
C ILE A 534 -8.01 16.80 20.35
N PRO A 535 -7.23 17.88 20.17
CA PRO A 535 -6.63 18.60 21.29
C PRO A 535 -7.69 19.39 22.05
N ASP A 536 -7.48 19.51 23.36
CA ASP A 536 -8.31 20.34 24.21
C ASP A 536 -7.96 21.82 24.04
N LEU A 537 -8.98 22.68 24.23
CA LEU A 537 -8.87 24.14 24.05
C LEU A 537 -7.63 24.72 24.79
N TYR A 538 -7.38 24.20 25.99
CA TYR A 538 -6.25 24.60 26.84
C TYR A 538 -4.88 24.36 26.18
N SER A 539 -4.70 23.22 25.50
CA SER A 539 -3.46 22.87 24.80
C SER A 539 -3.18 23.75 23.58
N ILE A 540 -4.24 24.33 22.99
CA ILE A 540 -4.16 25.26 21.86
C ILE A 540 -3.78 26.65 22.36
N VAL A 541 -4.44 27.13 23.42
CA VAL A 541 -4.16 28.44 24.03
C VAL A 541 -2.73 28.51 24.57
N MET A 542 -2.20 27.41 25.11
CA MET A 542 -0.82 27.33 25.58
C MET A 542 0.24 27.19 24.46
N GLY A 543 -0.16 27.15 23.19
CA GLY A 543 0.77 27.03 22.05
C GLY A 543 1.53 25.70 21.97
N GLN A 544 1.18 24.70 22.79
CA GLN A 544 1.83 23.40 22.85
C GLN A 544 1.44 22.47 21.69
N ALA A 545 0.35 22.79 20.98
CA ALA A 545 -0.13 22.06 19.83
C ALA A 545 0.23 22.78 18.52
N ARG A 546 1.15 22.22 17.71
CA ARG A 546 1.22 22.57 16.28
C ARG A 546 0.00 21.97 15.59
N THR A 547 -1.11 22.71 15.55
CA THR A 547 -2.34 22.25 14.91
C THR A 547 -2.20 22.41 13.39
N ASN A 548 -2.32 21.32 12.63
CA ASN A 548 -2.65 21.46 11.21
C ASN A 548 -4.11 21.91 11.17
N GLN A 549 -4.36 23.17 10.80
CA GLN A 549 -5.72 23.67 10.67
C GLN A 549 -6.37 22.99 9.46
N ILE A 550 -7.28 22.06 9.74
CA ILE A 550 -8.08 21.40 8.71
C ILE A 550 -9.51 21.89 8.91
N TYR A 551 -9.99 22.76 8.01
CA TYR A 551 -11.41 23.17 7.88
C TYR A 551 -12.14 23.35 9.23
N GLY A 552 -11.52 24.08 10.18
CA GLY A 552 -12.13 24.47 11.44
C GLY A 552 -11.95 23.52 12.63
N PHE A 553 -11.10 22.49 12.53
CA PHE A 553 -10.69 21.70 13.69
C PHE A 553 -9.19 21.48 13.82
N PRO A 554 -8.64 21.63 15.03
CA PRO A 554 -7.30 21.19 15.32
C PRO A 554 -7.31 19.67 15.51
N LEU A 555 -6.49 18.94 14.76
CA LEU A 555 -6.17 17.53 15.04
C LEU A 555 -4.66 17.43 15.20
N ILE A 556 -4.21 16.73 16.23
CA ILE A 556 -2.79 16.42 16.43
C ILE A 556 -2.55 14.98 15.98
N GLU A 557 -1.70 14.82 14.97
CA GLU A 557 -1.22 13.49 14.57
C GLU A 557 -0.18 13.03 15.60
N ILE A 558 -0.37 11.84 16.19
CA ILE A 558 0.51 11.33 17.26
C ILE A 558 1.87 10.88 16.68
N PHE A 559 1.88 10.45 15.41
CA PHE A 559 3.07 9.95 14.69
C PHE A 559 3.31 10.71 13.38
N PRO A 560 3.61 12.02 13.43
CA PRO A 560 3.85 12.78 12.22
C PRO A 560 5.04 12.21 11.46
N GLN A 561 4.96 12.17 10.12
CA GLN A 561 6.13 11.92 9.30
C GLN A 561 7.04 13.15 9.33
N ILE A 562 7.96 13.20 10.29
CA ILE A 562 8.70 14.43 10.65
C ILE A 562 9.61 14.95 9.53
N MET A 563 10.26 14.05 8.77
CA MET A 563 11.15 14.43 7.68
C MET A 563 10.57 14.05 6.30
N PRO A 564 10.55 14.95 5.30
CA PRO A 564 10.14 14.58 3.94
C PRO A 564 11.03 13.51 3.32
N LEU A 565 10.50 12.79 2.33
CA LEU A 565 11.21 11.70 1.66
C LEU A 565 12.55 12.15 1.05
N TRP A 566 12.59 13.32 0.41
CA TRP A 566 13.83 13.84 -0.18
C TRP A 566 14.88 14.12 0.90
N GLN A 567 14.53 14.74 2.04
CA GLN A 567 15.49 14.96 3.13
C GLN A 567 15.97 13.65 3.72
N ARG A 568 15.12 12.63 3.84
CA ARG A 568 15.56 11.29 4.29
C ARG A 568 16.55 10.67 3.31
N ARG A 569 16.33 10.84 1.99
CA ARG A 569 17.24 10.36 0.94
C ARG A 569 18.56 11.13 0.96
N CYS A 570 18.52 12.47 1.05
CA CYS A 570 19.71 13.30 1.18
C CYS A 570 20.49 12.98 2.47
N LYS A 571 19.80 12.82 3.61
CA LYS A 571 20.39 12.36 4.87
C LYS A 571 21.10 11.03 4.68
N ARG A 572 20.46 10.08 4.00
CA ARG A 572 21.05 8.77 3.73
C ARG A 572 22.28 8.87 2.82
N LEU A 573 22.24 9.71 1.80
CA LEU A 573 23.38 9.95 0.92
C LEU A 573 24.54 10.54 1.71
N LEU A 574 24.28 11.57 2.52
CA LEU A 574 25.27 12.20 3.41
C LEU A 574 25.86 11.17 4.38
N ASP A 575 25.03 10.37 5.03
CA ASP A 575 25.46 9.29 5.92
C ASP A 575 26.46 8.34 5.23
N VAL A 576 26.17 7.93 3.99
CA VAL A 576 27.02 7.03 3.22
C VAL A 576 28.30 7.72 2.78
N THR A 577 28.21 8.91 2.18
CA THR A 577 29.36 9.66 1.66
C THR A 577 30.36 9.98 2.76
N VAL A 578 29.89 10.49 3.90
CA VAL A 578 30.76 10.78 5.05
C VAL A 578 31.37 9.50 5.62
N SER A 579 30.59 8.41 5.72
CA SER A 579 31.13 7.13 6.21
C SER A 579 32.22 6.58 5.29
N LEU A 580 32.05 6.67 3.97
CA LEU A 580 33.07 6.26 3.00
C LEU A 580 34.31 7.13 3.09
N ALA A 581 34.16 8.45 3.21
CA ALA A 581 35.28 9.38 3.36
C ALA A 581 36.10 9.07 4.62
N VAL A 582 35.44 8.83 5.77
CA VAL A 582 36.12 8.45 7.03
C VAL A 582 36.91 7.14 6.88
N PHE A 583 36.38 6.15 6.17
CA PHE A 583 37.11 4.91 5.92
C PHE A 583 38.27 5.08 4.95
N ALA A 584 38.06 5.80 3.84
CA ALA A 584 39.08 6.01 2.82
C ALA A 584 40.26 6.84 3.35
N LEU A 585 39.97 7.99 3.98
CA LEU A 585 41.00 8.90 4.50
C LEU A 585 41.74 8.32 5.71
N GLY A 586 41.04 7.56 6.55
CA GLY A 586 41.63 7.00 7.77
C GLY A 586 42.20 5.59 7.62
N LEU A 587 42.15 4.96 6.43
CA LEU A 587 42.56 3.58 6.20
C LEU A 587 43.92 3.21 6.82
N PRO A 588 45.02 3.96 6.59
CA PRO A 588 46.32 3.63 7.18
C PRO A 588 46.27 3.65 8.71
N LEU A 589 45.60 4.65 9.30
CA LEU A 589 45.44 4.76 10.75
C LEU A 589 44.59 3.62 11.33
N TRP A 590 43.53 3.20 10.64
CA TRP A 590 42.67 2.10 11.08
C TRP A 590 43.42 0.77 11.12
N LEU A 591 44.33 0.53 10.16
CA LEU A 591 45.20 -0.65 10.16
C LEU A 591 46.20 -0.63 11.31
N LEU A 592 46.81 0.53 11.60
CA LEU A 592 47.70 0.68 12.75
C LEU A 592 46.98 0.44 14.08
N LEU A 593 45.78 1.00 14.26
CA LEU A 593 44.98 0.76 15.47
C LEU A 593 44.54 -0.70 15.57
N ALA A 594 44.18 -1.34 14.45
CA ALA A 594 43.86 -2.76 14.43
C ALA A 594 45.06 -3.64 14.83
N ALA A 595 46.25 -3.33 14.33
CA ALA A 595 47.50 -3.99 14.73
C ALA A 595 47.79 -3.77 16.21
N ALA A 596 47.69 -2.54 16.72
CA ALA A 596 47.89 -2.22 18.13
C ALA A 596 46.94 -3.02 19.05
N ILE A 597 45.67 -3.15 18.70
CA ILE A 597 44.70 -3.97 19.46
C ILE A 597 45.07 -5.46 19.46
N ARG A 598 45.61 -5.95 18.34
CA ARG A 598 45.97 -7.37 18.15
C ARG A 598 47.26 -7.74 18.89
N LEU A 599 48.22 -6.81 18.95
CA LEU A 599 49.48 -6.94 19.69
C LEU A 599 49.28 -6.80 21.21
N ASP A 600 48.37 -5.93 21.65
CA ASP A 600 48.13 -5.65 23.08
C ASP A 600 47.34 -6.77 23.80
N SER A 601 46.54 -7.58 23.08
CA SER A 601 45.89 -8.76 23.68
C SER A 601 45.44 -9.82 22.64
N PRO A 602 45.44 -11.12 22.99
CA PRO A 602 44.96 -12.17 22.09
C PRO A 602 43.44 -12.08 21.87
N GLY A 603 42.98 -12.33 20.63
CA GLY A 603 41.56 -12.37 20.24
C GLY A 603 41.17 -11.36 19.14
N PRO A 604 39.87 -11.20 18.85
CA PRO A 604 39.39 -10.44 17.69
C PRO A 604 39.56 -8.92 17.87
N ILE A 605 39.89 -8.22 16.78
CA ILE A 605 40.04 -6.75 16.73
C ILE A 605 38.72 -6.04 17.06
N PHE A 606 37.60 -6.60 16.60
CA PHE A 606 36.28 -6.00 16.77
C PHE A 606 35.47 -6.68 17.89
N SER A 607 34.82 -5.86 18.72
CA SER A 607 33.77 -6.28 19.64
C SER A 607 32.40 -6.07 18.99
N ARG A 608 31.50 -7.06 19.13
CA ARG A 608 30.14 -7.03 18.59
C ARG A 608 29.13 -7.15 19.72
N GLN A 609 28.19 -6.20 19.82
CA GLN A 609 27.14 -6.22 20.85
C GLN A 609 25.75 -6.13 20.22
N LYS A 610 24.80 -6.95 20.68
CA LYS A 610 23.40 -6.85 20.24
C LYS A 610 22.78 -5.54 20.72
N ARG A 611 22.14 -4.81 19.81
CA ARG A 611 21.45 -3.53 20.05
C ARG A 611 20.12 -3.50 19.30
N VAL A 612 19.22 -2.65 19.78
CA VAL A 612 17.93 -2.39 19.15
C VAL A 612 18.05 -1.17 18.25
N GLY A 613 17.68 -1.33 16.98
CA GLY A 613 17.64 -0.29 15.98
C GLY A 613 16.22 0.12 15.60
N LYS A 614 16.08 0.65 14.38
CA LYS A 614 14.80 1.15 13.89
C LYS A 614 13.72 0.07 13.88
N ASP A 615 12.51 0.44 14.27
CA ASP A 615 11.33 -0.43 14.35
C ASP A 615 11.54 -1.67 15.23
N GLY A 616 12.45 -1.58 16.21
CA GLY A 616 12.75 -2.68 17.13
C GLY A 616 13.70 -3.75 16.57
N ARG A 617 14.21 -3.60 15.35
CA ARG A 617 15.10 -4.60 14.72
C ARG A 617 16.42 -4.73 15.47
N ILE A 618 16.82 -5.97 15.77
CA ILE A 618 18.08 -6.23 16.48
C ILE A 618 19.24 -6.27 15.47
N PHE A 619 20.32 -5.55 15.77
CA PHE A 619 21.56 -5.57 14.98
C PHE A 619 22.80 -5.69 15.86
N LYS A 620 23.95 -6.01 15.26
CA LYS A 620 25.24 -6.13 15.96
C LYS A 620 26.02 -4.83 15.81
N LEU A 621 26.09 -4.04 16.88
CA LEU A 621 26.92 -2.84 16.95
C LEU A 621 28.40 -3.23 16.97
N ILE A 622 29.18 -2.73 16.00
CA ILE A 622 30.60 -3.05 15.84
C ILE A 622 31.44 -1.93 16.46
N ARG A 623 32.43 -2.28 17.27
CA ARG A 623 33.39 -1.34 17.88
C ARG A 623 34.77 -1.96 17.89
N PHE A 624 35.81 -1.13 18.00
CA PHE A 624 37.13 -1.67 18.34
C PHE A 624 37.09 -2.28 19.75
N ARG A 625 37.83 -3.37 19.92
CA ARG A 625 37.92 -4.05 21.20
C ARG A 625 38.79 -3.23 22.14
N VAL A 626 38.20 -2.83 23.26
CA VAL A 626 38.85 -2.04 24.32
C VAL A 626 39.10 -2.86 25.59
N LYS A 627 38.30 -3.92 25.81
CA LYS A 627 38.43 -4.80 26.97
C LYS A 627 39.16 -6.10 26.62
N ARG A 628 39.96 -6.62 27.55
CA ARG A 628 40.51 -7.99 27.49
C ARG A 628 39.37 -9.01 27.50
N LYS A 629 39.59 -10.17 26.88
CA LYS A 629 38.66 -11.30 26.96
C LYS A 629 38.73 -11.83 28.39
N GLU A 630 37.62 -11.82 29.12
CA GLU A 630 37.56 -12.41 30.45
C GLU A 630 37.81 -13.92 30.36
N PRO A 631 38.67 -14.51 31.20
CA PRO A 631 38.62 -15.94 31.45
C PRO A 631 37.26 -16.28 32.06
N LEU A 632 36.58 -17.27 31.49
CA LEU A 632 35.36 -17.83 32.05
C LEU A 632 35.76 -18.77 33.19
N ASN A 633 35.11 -18.65 34.35
CA ASN A 633 35.25 -19.66 35.41
C ASN A 633 34.68 -21.00 34.93
N SER A 634 34.97 -22.09 35.65
CA SER A 634 34.42 -23.45 35.39
C SER A 634 32.90 -23.50 35.22
N ASN A 635 32.17 -22.50 35.71
CA ASN A 635 30.71 -22.37 35.59
C ASN A 635 30.25 -21.39 34.48
N GLY A 636 31.14 -21.00 33.55
CA GLY A 636 30.81 -20.12 32.41
C GLY A 636 30.47 -18.68 32.77
N ARG A 637 30.82 -18.21 33.98
CA ARG A 637 30.62 -16.81 34.44
C ARG A 637 31.92 -16.00 34.44
N PRO A 638 31.87 -14.67 34.21
CA PRO A 638 32.99 -13.76 34.37
C PRO A 638 33.67 -13.86 35.73
N ALA A 639 35.01 -13.90 35.76
CA ALA A 639 35.80 -14.14 36.97
C ALA A 639 35.91 -12.95 37.96
N THR A 640 35.63 -11.70 37.57
CA THR A 640 35.87 -10.53 38.44
C THR A 640 34.92 -9.35 38.16
N GLU A 641 34.35 -8.76 39.23
CA GLU A 641 33.47 -7.57 39.19
C GLU A 641 34.22 -6.21 39.22
N LYS A 642 35.56 -6.19 39.25
CA LYS A 642 36.33 -4.93 39.30
C LYS A 642 36.51 -4.31 37.89
N ASN A 643 35.72 -3.28 37.62
CA ASN A 643 35.42 -2.74 36.28
C ASN A 643 36.57 -1.99 35.55
N ASN A 644 37.65 -1.60 36.24
CA ASN A 644 38.72 -0.76 35.67
C ASN A 644 39.99 -1.50 35.21
N PHE A 645 40.27 -2.71 35.71
CA PHE A 645 41.50 -3.45 35.36
C PHE A 645 41.40 -4.25 34.04
N GLN A 646 40.26 -4.18 33.35
CA GLN A 646 39.98 -4.98 32.14
C GLN A 646 40.28 -4.24 30.82
N ILE A 647 40.60 -2.95 30.86
CA ILE A 647 40.84 -2.14 29.65
C ILE A 647 42.29 -2.29 29.20
N THR A 648 42.52 -2.57 27.92
CA THR A 648 43.88 -2.71 27.35
C THR A 648 44.56 -1.34 27.21
N ARG A 649 45.90 -1.29 27.03
CA ARG A 649 46.63 0.00 26.90
C ARG A 649 46.18 0.75 25.64
N ALA A 650 46.13 0.05 24.51
CA ALA A 650 45.54 0.56 23.26
C ALA A 650 44.06 0.91 23.44
N GLY A 651 43.33 0.13 24.26
CA GLY A 651 41.93 0.38 24.57
C GLY A 651 41.67 1.68 25.34
N ARG A 652 42.61 2.08 26.22
CA ARG A 652 42.54 3.34 26.96
C ARG A 652 42.64 4.52 25.99
N PHE A 653 43.68 4.52 25.15
CA PHE A 653 43.86 5.52 24.10
C PHE A 653 42.65 5.61 23.16
N LEU A 654 42.12 4.47 22.70
CA LEU A 654 40.93 4.44 21.85
C LEU A 654 39.70 5.06 22.53
N ARG A 655 39.54 4.90 23.85
CA ARG A 655 38.40 5.49 24.59
C ARG A 655 38.53 6.99 24.77
N GLU A 656 39.72 7.47 25.10
CA GLU A 656 40.03 8.89 25.31
C GLU A 656 39.68 9.71 24.06
N TRP A 657 40.02 9.20 22.88
CA TRP A 657 39.77 9.87 21.61
C TRP A 657 38.47 9.42 20.91
N HIS A 658 37.66 8.61 21.57
CA HIS A 658 36.44 7.99 21.01
C HIS A 658 36.63 7.19 19.71
N LEU A 659 37.87 6.82 19.38
CA LEU A 659 38.24 6.08 18.18
C LEU A 659 37.64 4.67 18.20
N GLU A 660 37.23 4.15 19.37
CA GLU A 660 36.59 2.84 19.44
C GLU A 660 35.23 2.78 18.73
N LYS A 661 34.64 3.94 18.41
CA LYS A 661 33.36 4.06 17.71
C LYS A 661 33.50 4.03 16.18
N ILE A 662 34.69 4.21 15.63
CA ILE A 662 34.90 4.28 14.17
C ILE A 662 34.34 3.06 13.41
N PRO A 663 34.45 1.80 13.89
CA PRO A 663 33.84 0.68 13.19
C PRO A 663 32.31 0.75 13.05
N GLN A 664 31.62 1.63 13.80
CA GLN A 664 30.18 1.86 13.67
C GLN A 664 29.81 2.54 12.35
N PHE A 665 30.75 3.21 11.67
CA PHE A 665 30.52 3.70 10.31
C PHE A 665 30.19 2.53 9.33
N LEU A 666 30.63 1.30 9.60
CA LEU A 666 30.16 0.11 8.86
C LEU A 666 28.68 -0.17 9.10
N ASN A 667 28.18 0.01 10.33
CA ASN A 667 26.76 -0.10 10.63
C ASN A 667 25.95 1.00 9.93
N VAL A 668 26.53 2.20 9.76
CA VAL A 668 25.95 3.28 8.97
C VAL A 668 25.88 2.88 7.50
N LEU A 669 26.97 2.39 6.89
CA LEU A 669 26.98 1.90 5.51
C LEU A 669 25.96 0.78 5.28
N ARG A 670 25.79 -0.15 6.22
CA ARG A 670 24.77 -1.22 6.18
C ARG A 670 23.33 -0.74 6.35
N GLY A 671 23.12 0.52 6.75
CA GLY A 671 21.79 1.09 6.98
C GLY A 671 21.14 0.68 8.30
N GLU A 672 21.91 0.07 9.20
CA GLU A 672 21.48 -0.28 10.55
C GLU A 672 21.50 0.96 11.48
N MET A 673 22.39 1.92 11.17
CA MET A 673 22.57 3.20 11.87
C MET A 673 22.58 4.39 10.89
N SER A 674 22.49 5.59 11.45
CA SER A 674 22.73 6.88 10.80
C SER A 674 23.84 7.63 11.54
N LEU A 675 24.42 8.69 10.95
CA LEU A 675 25.37 9.52 11.69
C LEU A 675 24.70 10.21 12.88
N VAL A 676 23.49 10.73 12.66
CA VAL A 676 22.71 11.48 13.66
C VAL A 676 21.41 10.74 13.98
N GLY A 677 21.18 10.51 15.27
CA GLY A 677 19.98 9.89 15.80
C GLY A 677 20.10 9.44 17.28
N PRO A 678 19.02 8.96 17.89
CA PRO A 678 19.04 8.44 19.25
C PRO A 678 20.04 7.29 19.40
N ARG A 679 20.80 7.25 20.51
CA ARG A 679 21.81 6.20 20.70
C ARG A 679 21.16 4.82 20.85
N PRO A 680 21.69 3.76 20.21
CA PRO A 680 21.08 2.44 20.28
C PRO A 680 21.20 1.79 21.68
N ALA A 681 20.07 1.34 22.22
CA ALA A 681 19.98 0.69 23.53
C ALA A 681 20.16 -0.83 23.45
N ARG A 682 20.47 -1.48 24.57
CA ARG A 682 20.55 -2.95 24.67
C ARG A 682 19.14 -3.55 24.72
N PRO A 683 18.88 -4.74 24.15
CA PRO A 683 17.57 -5.38 24.17
C PRO A 683 16.96 -5.49 25.57
N ARG A 684 17.71 -6.00 26.55
CA ARG A 684 17.27 -6.10 27.95
C ARG A 684 16.84 -4.76 28.57
N VAL A 685 17.53 -3.66 28.20
CA VAL A 685 17.20 -2.31 28.69
C VAL A 685 15.94 -1.78 28.02
N VAL A 686 15.77 -2.06 26.72
CA VAL A 686 14.56 -1.69 25.96
C VAL A 686 13.34 -2.40 26.52
N GLU A 687 13.43 -3.69 26.83
CA GLU A 687 12.32 -4.45 27.41
C GLU A 687 11.89 -3.92 28.78
N LYS A 688 12.86 -3.55 29.62
CA LYS A 688 12.60 -2.90 30.92
C LYS A 688 11.92 -1.53 30.73
N LEU A 689 12.53 -0.65 29.93
CA LEU A 689 12.03 0.72 29.74
C LEU A 689 10.70 0.78 28.97
N LYS A 690 10.40 -0.21 28.11
CA LYS A 690 9.09 -0.34 27.45
C LYS A 690 7.95 -0.49 28.48
N LYS A 691 8.22 -1.13 29.63
CA LYS A 691 7.24 -1.32 30.71
C LYS A 691 7.13 -0.09 31.62
N GLU A 692 8.25 0.58 31.89
CA GLU A 692 8.33 1.68 32.87
C GLU A 692 8.00 3.06 32.28
N VAL A 693 8.24 3.29 30.98
CA VAL A 693 8.14 4.61 30.36
C VAL A 693 7.13 4.62 29.20
N PRO A 694 6.02 5.36 29.32
CA PRO A 694 5.05 5.53 28.25
C PRO A 694 5.70 6.06 26.97
N PHE A 695 5.21 5.59 25.81
CA PHE A 695 5.69 6.01 24.49
C PHE A 695 7.18 5.75 24.21
N TYR A 696 7.88 4.95 25.03
CA TYR A 696 9.31 4.67 24.82
C TYR A 696 9.63 4.16 23.42
N MET A 697 8.72 3.38 22.81
CA MET A 697 8.88 2.84 21.45
C MET A 697 8.98 3.94 20.37
N ARG A 698 8.54 5.17 20.65
CA ARG A 698 8.58 6.30 19.72
C ARG A 698 10.00 6.64 19.27
N ARG A 699 10.99 6.53 20.16
CA ARG A 699 12.41 6.77 19.83
C ARG A 699 12.96 5.76 18.81
N LEU A 700 12.36 4.58 18.71
CA LEU A 700 12.79 3.52 17.80
C LEU A 700 12.20 3.68 16.39
N LYS A 701 11.35 4.69 16.13
CA LYS A 701 10.82 4.95 14.78
C LYS A 701 11.83 5.60 13.84
N VAL A 702 12.98 6.06 14.34
CA VAL A 702 14.10 6.61 13.55
C VAL A 702 15.32 5.70 13.64
N GLN A 703 16.23 5.81 12.67
CA GLN A 703 17.51 5.08 12.74
C GLN A 703 18.32 5.57 13.94
N PRO A 704 18.93 4.64 14.70
CA PRO A 704 19.84 5.02 15.76
C PRO A 704 21.08 5.74 15.21
N GLY A 705 21.58 6.71 15.97
CA GLY A 705 22.72 7.55 15.59
C GLY A 705 24.05 7.14 16.19
N LEU A 706 25.14 7.53 15.52
CA LEU A 706 26.48 7.57 16.12
C LEU A 706 26.52 8.66 17.21
N THR A 707 26.07 9.86 16.84
CA THR A 707 25.80 11.00 17.73
C THR A 707 24.30 11.31 17.77
N GLY A 708 23.85 12.05 18.77
CA GLY A 708 22.46 12.47 18.91
C GLY A 708 22.29 13.66 19.83
N TRP A 709 21.13 14.32 19.74
CA TRP A 709 20.85 15.55 20.51
C TRP A 709 21.05 15.39 22.01
N ALA A 710 20.57 14.29 22.60
CA ALA A 710 20.78 13.95 24.00
C ALA A 710 22.27 13.83 24.41
N GLN A 711 23.16 13.43 23.49
CA GLN A 711 24.59 13.34 23.77
C GLN A 711 25.25 14.72 23.79
N VAL A 712 24.77 15.63 22.95
CA VAL A 712 25.31 16.99 22.81
C VAL A 712 24.83 17.91 23.94
N GLN A 713 23.62 17.68 24.47
CA GLN A 713 23.05 18.46 25.58
C GLN A 713 23.51 17.98 26.98
N ASP A 714 24.51 17.11 27.04
CA ASP A 714 25.13 16.61 28.28
C ASP A 714 24.17 16.11 29.37
N ALA A 715 23.15 15.35 28.97
CA ALA A 715 22.08 14.89 29.87
C ALA A 715 22.47 13.71 30.81
N TYR A 716 23.75 13.58 31.21
CA TYR A 716 24.26 12.42 31.96
C TYR A 716 24.31 12.61 33.48
N HIS A 717 23.29 13.21 34.09
CA HIS A 717 23.20 13.34 35.54
C HIS A 717 22.11 12.42 36.12
N GLY A 718 22.50 11.44 36.96
CA GLY A 718 21.61 10.62 37.81
C GLY A 718 21.01 9.35 37.18
N ALA A 719 20.69 8.35 38.02
CA ALA A 719 20.36 6.99 37.60
C ALA A 719 19.01 6.80 36.89
N MET A 720 17.92 7.44 37.38
CA MET A 720 16.55 7.31 36.80
C MET A 720 16.00 8.63 36.22
N GLU A 721 16.29 9.78 36.82
CA GLU A 721 15.92 11.10 36.27
C GLU A 721 16.66 11.40 34.96
N GLY A 722 17.95 11.05 34.88
CA GLY A 722 18.75 11.18 33.66
C GLY A 722 18.21 10.35 32.49
N VAL A 723 17.54 9.21 32.75
CA VAL A 723 16.91 8.40 31.67
C VAL A 723 15.69 9.11 31.09
N LYS A 724 14.87 9.72 31.94
CA LYS A 724 13.69 10.49 31.49
C LYS A 724 14.13 11.75 30.74
N GLN A 725 15.10 12.50 31.26
CA GLN A 725 15.64 13.70 30.62
C GLN A 725 16.29 13.38 29.27
N LYS A 726 17.08 12.31 29.19
CA LYS A 726 17.60 11.79 27.93
C LYS A 726 16.50 11.46 26.92
N LEU A 727 15.42 10.84 27.39
CA LEU A 727 14.30 10.49 26.53
C LEU A 727 13.57 11.73 26.00
N GLN A 728 13.44 12.79 26.81
CA GLN A 728 12.89 14.07 26.37
C GLN A 728 13.71 14.66 25.21
N TYR A 729 15.04 14.65 25.31
CA TYR A 729 15.91 15.10 24.21
C TYR A 729 15.83 14.19 22.97
N ASP A 730 15.74 12.87 23.16
CA ASP A 730 15.51 11.93 22.06
C ASP A 730 14.17 12.19 21.37
N PHE A 731 13.10 12.49 22.12
CA PHE A 731 11.79 12.85 21.56
C PHE A 731 11.82 14.20 20.85
N PHE A 732 12.47 15.21 21.43
CA PHE A 732 12.65 16.51 20.79
C PHE A 732 13.35 16.37 19.43
N TYR A 733 14.41 15.55 19.35
CA TYR A 733 15.06 15.25 18.09
C TYR A 733 14.13 14.54 17.11
N VAL A 734 13.43 13.49 17.56
CA VAL A 734 12.48 12.76 16.71
C VAL A 734 11.43 13.71 16.13
N GLU A 735 10.91 14.65 16.92
CA GLU A 735 9.87 15.62 16.52
C GLU A 735 10.37 16.75 15.60
N ASN A 736 11.66 17.11 15.67
CA ASN A 736 12.24 18.22 14.92
C ASN A 736 13.31 17.77 13.92
N MET A 737 13.30 16.48 13.57
CA MET A 737 14.30 15.86 12.70
C MET A 737 14.32 16.53 11.31
N SER A 738 15.43 17.17 10.98
CA SER A 738 15.66 17.88 9.71
C SER A 738 17.15 17.86 9.37
N LEU A 739 17.52 18.08 8.11
CA LEU A 739 18.94 18.18 7.71
C LEU A 739 19.68 19.30 8.45
N ALA A 740 19.01 20.42 8.73
CA ALA A 740 19.59 21.52 9.51
C ALA A 740 19.86 21.13 10.96
N MET A 741 18.92 20.40 11.60
CA MET A 741 19.12 19.88 12.95
C MET A 741 20.25 18.85 13.00
N ASP A 742 20.35 17.98 11.98
CA ASP A 742 21.45 17.03 11.86
C ASP A 742 22.80 17.72 11.73
N LEU A 743 22.90 18.74 10.86
CA LEU A 743 24.12 19.52 10.69
C LEU A 743 24.50 20.22 12.00
N LYS A 744 23.54 20.80 12.72
CA LYS A 744 23.76 21.41 14.04
C LYS A 744 24.33 20.40 15.04
N ILE A 745 23.79 19.18 15.08
CA ILE A 745 24.28 18.11 15.96
C ILE A 745 25.70 17.69 15.57
N LEU A 746 25.98 17.53 14.28
CA LEU A 746 27.31 17.14 13.79
C LEU A 746 28.36 18.19 14.14
N LEU A 747 28.10 19.47 13.84
CA LEU A 747 29.01 20.57 14.15
C LEU A 747 29.30 20.66 15.65
N HIS A 748 28.27 20.55 16.48
CA HIS A 748 28.45 20.57 17.93
C HIS A 748 29.22 19.32 18.41
N THR A 749 28.97 18.14 17.81
CA THR A 749 29.74 16.92 18.14
C THR A 749 31.22 17.10 17.84
N VAL A 750 31.57 17.67 16.67
CA VAL A 750 32.96 17.97 16.31
C VAL A 750 33.57 18.96 17.29
N TYR A 751 32.84 20.01 17.66
CA TYR A 751 33.28 20.99 18.65
C TYR A 751 33.57 20.35 20.02
N VAL A 752 32.63 19.53 20.56
CA VAL A 752 32.84 18.83 21.85
C VAL A 752 34.04 17.89 21.80
N MET A 753 34.24 17.18 20.67
CA MET A 753 35.38 16.29 20.48
C MET A 753 36.71 17.05 20.45
N LEU A 754 36.78 18.18 19.76
CA LEU A 754 37.99 19.02 19.71
C LEU A 754 38.27 19.73 21.04
N ALA A 755 37.23 20.10 21.78
CA ALA A 755 37.36 20.78 23.07
C ALA A 755 37.68 19.83 24.25
N GLY A 756 37.69 18.51 24.03
CA GLY A 756 37.97 17.51 25.09
C GLY A 756 36.89 17.42 26.19
N LYS A 757 35.75 18.11 26.05
CA LYS A 757 34.68 18.22 27.06
C LYS A 757 33.65 17.07 27.04
N GLY A 758 33.95 15.96 26.35
CA GLY A 758 33.04 14.81 26.21
C GLY A 758 33.20 13.72 27.28
N GLN A 759 33.81 14.04 28.43
CA GLN A 759 34.12 13.09 29.51
C GLN A 759 32.92 12.75 30.38
#